data_AF-G5IJM4-F1
#
_entry.id   AF-G5IJM4-F1
#
_cell.length_a   1.000
_cell.length_b   1.000
_cell.length_c   1.000
_cell.angle_alpha   90.00
_cell.angle_beta   90.00
_cell.angle_gamma   90.00
#
_symmetry.space_group_name_H-M   'P 1'
#
loop_
_entity.id
_entity.type
_entity.pdbx_description
1 polymer ?
#
loop_
_entity_poly.entity_id
_entity_poly.type
_entity_poly.pdbx_seq_one_letter_code
_entity_poly.pdbx_strand_id
1 'polypeptide(L)'
;MGKGFFQELKHYTLYAISKELESDLEETKRLVGILKKYGIVKAVNKLKPEYEELSNQDIVLTGVVENAADIEYVFDFVGVVVLESHVFKCYPKYISSTKEPILQLKKVLRVIEKYNSKEQLIYLFNGEDDNRIFNHLAVSLHLLEEYFTYGLYTNQHEIIETNGDGEILWDKTINETYALIQNDRPYYVELQTHNRMDNDMDYFRRLHECILSTCSRELKRMGIFDLFDISDAELTDTVVEDFGDKDYILYRLQNEIKVQYVTRKQNLLKTLYTYIANHKTNENDVSLSLYGTNSFNLIWEEVCADNFGSILYETLENIEKKHYLPMPLVDVYKSNKFKKKKLINIIDSPVWYKNTPAVYDDKIDTLKPDLICSYPCNDHGDYCFGIYDAKYYRIDFKEQKSGWKVTGQPGVGDVTKQYLYQLAYEDFITKQGFHYVQNMFLCPQEEADKNYGYVELKMLHTIGGKTLQNIAVVKLCAEEMYDYYLSGKQITNIVDYIPQAAQKSLAEQNFAGRMMAYSRRIRNSSYEAEKKLKMGADKGKIIYPNQLKKEIGAKLIYDAICPVAAETYYGFAPYEGNYGSMVAEEQGNSYSKCSQIADAAIDIEKQVKLLDDVDIFDIERVKDVLKKSFEGKAEIRCMVEGNSMDKLCKIIMELIRDIYL
;
A
#
# COMPACT_ATOMS: atom_id res chain seq x y z
N MET A 1 23.26 -10.28 26.72
CA MET A 1 23.07 -8.85 26.42
C MET A 1 23.54 -8.63 25.01
N GLY A 2 22.62 -8.24 24.12
CA GLY A 2 22.99 -8.03 22.73
C GLY A 2 23.77 -6.71 22.61
N LYS A 3 24.91 -6.73 21.93
CA LYS A 3 25.74 -5.52 21.71
C LYS A 3 25.52 -4.97 20.30
N GLY A 4 25.96 -3.73 20.06
CA GLY A 4 25.99 -3.13 18.74
C GLY A 4 24.64 -2.64 18.23
N PHE A 5 23.76 -2.12 19.11
CA PHE A 5 22.46 -1.58 18.69
C PHE A 5 22.56 -0.09 18.33
N PHE A 6 22.19 0.23 17.09
CA PHE A 6 22.22 1.59 16.59
C PHE A 6 20.83 1.99 16.09
N GLN A 7 20.38 3.16 16.48
CA GLN A 7 19.11 3.73 16.03
C GLN A 7 19.38 4.54 14.76
N GLU A 8 18.56 4.30 13.75
CA GLU A 8 18.61 5.05 12.50
C GLU A 8 18.48 6.57 12.75
N LEU A 9 19.35 7.35 12.09
CA LEU A 9 19.43 8.82 12.13
C LEU A 9 19.59 9.44 13.54
N LYS A 10 19.92 8.64 14.55
CA LYS A 10 20.37 9.13 15.85
C LYS A 10 21.85 9.51 15.78
N HIS A 11 22.22 10.55 16.51
CA HIS A 11 23.59 11.04 16.53
C HIS A 11 24.45 10.24 17.52
N TYR A 12 25.63 9.83 17.04
CA TYR A 12 26.61 9.11 17.84
C TYR A 12 27.98 9.78 17.74
N THR A 13 28.64 9.93 18.88
CA THR A 13 30.08 10.21 18.90
C THR A 13 30.85 8.93 18.64
N LEU A 14 32.09 9.02 18.16
CA LEU A 14 32.94 7.85 17.96
C LEU A 14 33.11 7.03 19.25
N TYR A 15 33.22 7.72 20.39
CA TYR A 15 33.27 7.10 21.72
C TYR A 15 31.97 6.33 22.06
N ALA A 16 30.80 6.87 21.71
CA ALA A 16 29.53 6.18 21.94
C ALA A 16 29.44 4.89 21.11
N ILE A 17 29.93 4.91 19.86
CA ILE A 17 29.99 3.72 18.99
C ILE A 17 30.95 2.68 19.58
N SER A 18 32.15 3.10 19.98
CA SER A 18 33.16 2.23 20.61
C SER A 18 32.61 1.54 21.86
N LYS A 19 31.87 2.29 22.71
CA LYS A 19 31.24 1.74 23.91
C LYS A 19 30.15 0.72 23.59
N GLU A 20 29.35 0.96 22.56
CA GLU A 20 28.26 0.06 22.15
C GLU A 20 28.78 -1.23 21.50
N LEU A 21 29.95 -1.16 20.85
CA LEU A 21 30.64 -2.31 20.26
C LEU A 21 31.58 -3.04 21.24
N GLU A 22 31.97 -2.39 22.34
CA GLU A 22 33.07 -2.81 23.22
C GLU A 22 34.41 -3.01 22.48
N SER A 23 34.69 -2.12 21.52
CA SER A 23 35.92 -2.11 20.70
C SER A 23 36.78 -0.90 21.05
N ASP A 24 38.08 -0.96 20.78
CA ASP A 24 38.96 0.19 20.97
C ASP A 24 38.67 1.31 19.96
N LEU A 25 39.16 2.52 20.25
CA LEU A 25 38.82 3.71 19.47
C LEU A 25 39.43 3.69 18.06
N GLU A 26 40.63 3.11 17.90
CA GLU A 26 41.32 3.03 16.60
C GLU A 26 40.64 2.00 15.69
N GLU A 27 40.27 0.85 16.26
CA GLU A 27 39.46 -0.15 15.57
C GLU A 27 38.08 0.43 15.19
N THR A 28 37.38 1.07 16.13
CA THR A 28 36.08 1.71 15.86
C THR A 28 36.18 2.76 14.75
N LYS A 29 37.25 3.58 14.75
CA LYS A 29 37.51 4.58 13.71
C LYS A 29 37.65 3.94 12.33
N ARG A 30 38.38 2.82 12.25
CA ARG A 30 38.55 2.05 11.02
C ARG A 30 37.22 1.46 10.55
N LEU A 31 36.45 0.84 11.46
CA LEU A 31 35.13 0.25 11.16
C LEU A 31 34.15 1.31 10.65
N VAL A 32 34.01 2.44 11.34
CA VAL A 32 33.16 3.56 10.91
C VAL A 32 33.62 4.14 9.57
N GLY A 33 34.93 4.19 9.33
CA GLY A 33 35.49 4.62 8.05
C GLY A 33 35.09 3.72 6.89
N ILE A 34 35.02 2.41 7.13
CA ILE A 34 34.52 1.42 6.17
C ILE A 34 33.02 1.63 5.95
N LEU A 35 32.22 1.66 7.02
CA LEU A 35 30.76 1.85 6.93
C LEU A 35 30.37 3.14 6.21
N LYS A 36 31.17 4.20 6.35
CA LYS A 36 31.00 5.46 5.63
C LYS A 36 31.20 5.33 4.13
N LYS A 37 32.18 4.53 3.68
CA LYS A 37 32.40 4.28 2.24
C LYS A 37 31.21 3.55 1.60
N TYR A 38 30.49 2.76 2.39
CA TYR A 38 29.32 1.99 1.94
C TYR A 38 27.99 2.71 2.15
N GLY A 39 28.00 3.97 2.58
CA GLY A 39 26.78 4.77 2.77
C GLY A 39 25.93 4.37 3.98
N ILE A 40 26.38 3.43 4.81
CA ILE A 40 25.67 2.96 6.02
C ILE A 40 25.75 4.02 7.12
N VAL A 41 26.91 4.68 7.24
CA VAL A 41 27.15 5.75 8.21
C VAL A 41 27.46 7.05 7.49
N LYS A 42 26.84 8.15 7.93
CA LYS A 42 27.14 9.50 7.44
C LYS A 42 27.75 10.31 8.58
N ALA A 43 28.73 11.15 8.25
CA ALA A 43 29.26 12.14 9.19
C ALA A 43 28.46 13.43 9.00
N VAL A 44 27.92 13.98 10.08
CA VAL A 44 27.03 15.15 10.06
C VAL A 44 27.50 16.19 11.06
N ASN A 45 27.12 17.44 10.82
CA ASN A 45 27.35 18.50 11.79
C ASN A 45 26.43 18.31 13.01
N LYS A 46 26.97 18.45 14.21
CA LYS A 46 26.23 18.36 15.48
C LYS A 46 25.04 19.32 15.59
N LEU A 47 25.04 20.43 14.86
CA LEU A 47 23.93 21.40 14.83
C LEU A 47 22.71 20.86 14.08
N LYS A 48 22.85 19.83 13.25
CA LYS A 48 21.73 19.18 12.55
C LYS A 48 20.85 18.47 13.60
N PRO A 49 19.52 18.65 13.58
CA PRO A 49 18.64 17.92 14.49
C PRO A 49 18.60 16.42 14.16
N GLU A 50 18.54 15.58 15.20
CA GLU A 50 18.39 14.13 15.05
C GLU A 50 17.10 13.74 14.30
N TYR A 51 17.13 12.60 13.61
CA TYR A 51 15.99 11.96 12.91
C TYR A 51 15.41 12.71 11.69
N GLU A 52 15.93 13.90 11.38
CA GLU A 52 15.60 14.64 10.17
C GLU A 52 16.28 14.05 8.95
N GLU A 53 15.67 14.25 7.78
CA GLU A 53 16.31 13.90 6.51
C GLU A 53 17.62 14.66 6.31
N LEU A 54 18.59 13.95 5.75
CA LEU A 54 19.93 14.45 5.46
C LEU A 54 20.01 14.86 3.99
N SER A 55 20.26 16.14 3.75
CA SER A 55 20.63 16.63 2.43
C SER A 55 22.12 16.44 2.18
N ASN A 56 22.56 16.52 0.92
CA ASN A 56 23.98 16.46 0.57
C ASN A 56 24.82 17.57 1.24
N GLN A 57 24.19 18.67 1.65
CA GLN A 57 24.88 19.78 2.34
C GLN A 57 25.10 19.49 3.83
N ASP A 58 24.29 18.60 4.43
CA ASP A 58 24.41 18.20 5.83
C ASP A 58 25.55 17.18 6.05
N ILE A 59 25.99 16.52 4.99
CA ILE A 59 27.01 15.46 5.02
C ILE A 59 28.41 16.08 4.96
N VAL A 60 29.20 15.82 6.00
CA VAL A 60 30.59 16.26 6.09
C VAL A 60 31.51 15.25 5.38
N LEU A 61 32.12 15.69 4.27
CA LEU A 61 33.05 14.89 3.46
C LEU A 61 34.48 14.87 4.06
N THR A 62 34.62 14.61 5.34
CA THR A 62 35.92 14.45 6.02
C THR A 62 36.22 12.98 6.36
N GLY A 63 37.48 12.65 6.62
CA GLY A 63 37.82 11.36 7.24
C GLY A 63 37.20 11.22 8.64
N VAL A 64 37.22 10.00 9.21
CA VAL A 64 36.75 9.79 10.58
C VAL A 64 37.73 10.45 11.55
N VAL A 65 37.26 11.42 12.32
CA VAL A 65 38.05 12.18 13.29
C VAL A 65 37.65 11.77 14.71
N GLU A 66 38.63 11.56 15.58
CA GLU A 66 38.41 11.17 16.98
C GLU A 66 37.90 12.33 17.86
N ASN A 67 38.36 13.55 17.59
CA ASN A 67 38.15 14.73 18.44
C ASN A 67 37.66 15.95 17.64
N ALA A 68 36.67 15.76 16.77
CA ALA A 68 35.98 16.90 16.16
C ALA A 68 34.76 17.26 17.02
N ALA A 69 34.82 18.39 17.72
CA ALA A 69 33.73 18.83 18.61
C ALA A 69 32.37 19.01 17.89
N ASP A 70 32.43 19.23 16.58
CA ASP A 70 31.28 19.60 15.74
C ASP A 70 30.80 18.46 14.82
N ILE A 71 31.43 17.28 14.85
CA ILE A 71 31.08 16.15 13.96
C ILE A 71 30.52 14.98 14.78
N GLU A 72 29.36 14.49 14.36
CA GLU A 72 28.72 13.28 14.86
C GLU A 72 28.46 12.32 13.71
N TYR A 73 28.23 11.04 14.03
CA TYR A 73 28.00 9.97 13.07
C TYR A 73 26.57 9.47 13.20
N VAL A 74 25.89 9.29 12.07
CA VAL A 74 24.50 8.82 12.01
C VAL A 74 24.43 7.59 11.12
N PHE A 75 23.66 6.60 11.56
CA PHE A 75 23.38 5.40 10.78
C PHE A 75 22.17 5.67 9.89
N ASP A 76 22.37 5.68 8.58
CA ASP A 76 21.32 5.88 7.58
C ASP A 76 20.98 4.55 6.91
N PHE A 77 20.66 3.56 7.75
CA PHE A 77 20.46 2.17 7.37
C PHE A 77 19.62 1.46 8.42
N VAL A 78 18.74 0.55 7.97
CA VAL A 78 17.96 -0.34 8.83
C VAL A 78 18.26 -1.79 8.44
N GLY A 79 18.71 -2.58 9.41
CA GLY A 79 19.07 -3.98 9.22
C GLY A 79 20.28 -4.42 10.03
N VAL A 80 20.98 -5.45 9.55
CA VAL A 80 22.17 -6.03 10.18
C VAL A 80 23.37 -5.85 9.26
N VAL A 81 24.48 -5.38 9.82
CA VAL A 81 25.77 -5.31 9.12
C VAL A 81 26.78 -6.14 9.90
N VAL A 82 27.42 -7.08 9.22
CA VAL A 82 28.54 -7.85 9.74
C VAL A 82 29.80 -7.32 9.08
N LEU A 83 30.70 -6.79 9.89
CA LEU A 83 32.00 -6.33 9.45
C LEU A 83 33.04 -7.01 10.33
N GLU A 84 33.77 -7.96 9.73
CA GLU A 84 34.74 -8.81 10.44
C GLU A 84 34.09 -9.56 11.62
N SER A 85 34.51 -9.29 12.86
CA SER A 85 33.92 -9.89 14.07
C SER A 85 32.80 -9.05 14.70
N HIS A 86 32.44 -7.91 14.10
CA HIS A 86 31.48 -6.96 14.67
C HIS A 86 30.13 -7.02 13.96
N VAL A 87 29.05 -6.99 14.76
CA VAL A 87 27.67 -7.02 14.26
C VAL A 87 26.94 -5.74 14.66
N PHE A 88 26.62 -4.91 13.68
CA PHE A 88 25.86 -3.68 13.83
C PHE A 88 24.39 -3.96 13.55
N LYS A 89 23.54 -3.73 14.56
CA LYS A 89 22.10 -3.98 14.53
C LYS A 89 21.39 -2.62 14.47
N CYS A 90 21.11 -2.17 13.24
CA CYS A 90 20.53 -0.86 12.99
C CYS A 90 19.00 -0.98 12.94
N TYR A 91 18.30 -0.34 13.87
CA TYR A 91 16.84 -0.45 13.98
C TYR A 91 16.13 0.86 13.62
N PRO A 92 14.85 0.79 13.18
CA PRO A 92 14.07 1.95 12.75
C PRO A 92 14.01 3.09 13.77
N LYS A 93 14.07 4.33 13.28
CA LYS A 93 14.09 5.54 14.13
C LYS A 93 12.84 5.77 14.97
N TYR A 94 11.71 5.16 14.63
CA TYR A 94 10.47 5.30 15.41
C TYR A 94 10.47 4.49 16.72
N ILE A 95 11.38 3.52 16.87
CA ILE A 95 11.49 2.69 18.09
C ILE A 95 12.25 3.46 19.14
N SER A 96 11.64 3.68 20.30
CA SER A 96 12.20 4.49 21.38
C SER A 96 12.04 3.88 22.78
N SER A 97 11.18 2.87 22.94
CA SER A 97 10.87 2.23 24.22
C SER A 97 12.03 1.43 24.84
N THR A 98 12.92 0.89 24.01
CA THR A 98 14.01 0.00 24.45
C THR A 98 15.33 0.28 23.75
N LYS A 99 16.43 0.02 24.45
CA LYS A 99 17.79 0.12 23.92
C LYS A 99 18.26 -1.12 23.16
N GLU A 100 17.65 -2.27 23.43
CA GLU A 100 17.94 -3.55 22.77
C GLU A 100 16.66 -4.10 22.10
N PRO A 101 16.17 -3.49 20.99
CA PRO A 101 14.92 -3.87 20.32
C PRO A 101 15.04 -5.15 19.49
N ILE A 102 15.47 -6.26 20.08
CA ILE A 102 15.69 -7.53 19.35
C ILE A 102 14.39 -8.02 18.69
N LEU A 103 13.30 -8.10 19.45
CA LEU A 103 12.03 -8.62 18.95
C LEU A 103 11.47 -7.77 17.81
N GLN A 104 11.54 -6.44 17.94
CA GLN A 104 11.10 -5.52 16.91
C GLN A 104 12.00 -5.62 15.68
N LEU A 105 13.33 -5.71 15.85
CA LEU A 105 14.26 -5.85 14.74
C LEU A 105 14.06 -7.17 13.98
N LYS A 106 13.80 -8.30 14.67
CA LYS A 106 13.41 -9.56 14.01
C LYS A 106 12.24 -9.34 13.05
N LYS A 107 11.18 -8.68 13.54
CA LYS A 107 9.98 -8.40 12.74
C LYS A 107 10.29 -7.50 11.54
N VAL A 108 11.09 -6.45 11.75
CA VAL A 108 11.55 -5.54 10.70
C VAL A 108 12.35 -6.29 9.63
N LEU A 109 13.25 -7.20 10.00
CA LEU A 109 14.02 -8.01 9.05
C LEU A 109 13.11 -8.89 8.19
N ARG A 110 12.08 -9.52 8.77
CA ARG A 110 11.09 -10.30 8.01
C ARG A 110 10.27 -9.42 7.05
N VAL A 111 9.98 -8.18 7.42
CA VAL A 111 9.29 -7.23 6.53
C VAL A 111 10.20 -6.85 5.35
N ILE A 112 11.48 -6.59 5.61
CA ILE A 112 12.49 -6.33 4.58
C ILE A 112 12.61 -7.55 3.65
N GLU A 113 12.66 -8.75 4.22
CA GLU A 113 12.69 -10.01 3.47
C GLU A 113 11.50 -10.14 2.52
N LYS A 114 10.27 -9.97 3.04
CA LYS A 114 9.05 -10.06 2.23
C LYS A 114 9.06 -9.01 1.11
N TYR A 115 9.49 -7.78 1.40
CA TYR A 115 9.59 -6.71 0.40
C TYR A 115 10.58 -7.07 -0.72
N ASN A 116 11.79 -7.49 -0.37
CA ASN A 116 12.85 -7.81 -1.31
C ASN A 116 12.61 -9.14 -2.06
N SER A 117 11.78 -10.06 -1.54
CA SER A 117 11.46 -11.35 -2.20
C SER A 117 10.86 -11.20 -3.60
N LYS A 118 10.28 -10.04 -3.92
CA LYS A 118 9.77 -9.69 -5.25
C LYS A 118 10.91 -9.53 -6.29
N GLU A 119 12.17 -9.37 -5.87
CA GLU A 119 13.35 -9.13 -6.70
C GLU A 119 14.49 -10.15 -6.39
N GLN A 120 14.25 -11.43 -6.68
CA GLN A 120 15.10 -12.59 -6.30
C GLN A 120 16.60 -12.54 -6.68
N LEU A 121 17.04 -11.63 -7.56
CA LEU A 121 18.42 -11.57 -8.08
C LEU A 121 19.35 -10.60 -7.33
N ILE A 122 18.81 -9.68 -6.51
CA ILE A 122 19.59 -8.59 -5.89
C ILE A 122 20.30 -9.01 -4.59
N TYR A 123 19.88 -10.12 -3.97
CA TYR A 123 20.39 -10.57 -2.66
C TYR A 123 21.86 -11.01 -2.61
N LEU A 124 22.45 -11.40 -3.74
CA LEU A 124 23.78 -12.04 -3.77
C LEU A 124 24.94 -11.04 -3.75
N PHE A 125 24.69 -9.82 -4.22
CA PHE A 125 25.71 -8.78 -4.35
C PHE A 125 25.15 -7.42 -3.95
N ASN A 126 25.87 -6.71 -3.08
CA ASN A 126 25.52 -5.34 -2.72
C ASN A 126 26.33 -4.35 -3.59
N GLY A 127 25.67 -3.34 -4.19
CA GLY A 127 26.31 -2.22 -4.90
C GLY A 127 25.82 -2.00 -6.35
N GLU A 128 25.83 -0.74 -6.82
CA GLU A 128 25.58 -0.37 -8.22
C GLU A 128 26.86 -0.53 -9.09
N ASP A 129 26.66 -1.14 -10.26
CA ASP A 129 27.47 -1.28 -11.48
C ASP A 129 28.98 -1.59 -11.47
N ASP A 130 29.79 -1.29 -10.43
CA ASP A 130 31.25 -1.60 -10.45
C ASP A 130 31.85 -2.15 -9.13
N ASN A 131 31.13 -2.08 -8.00
CA ASN A 131 31.60 -2.56 -6.67
C ASN A 131 30.68 -3.62 -6.06
N ARG A 132 30.40 -4.71 -6.79
CA ARG A 132 29.58 -5.82 -6.28
C ARG A 132 30.31 -6.57 -5.16
N ILE A 133 29.91 -6.32 -3.91
CA ILE A 133 30.43 -7.03 -2.75
C ILE A 133 29.61 -8.27 -2.51
N PHE A 134 30.29 -9.41 -2.43
CA PHE A 134 29.68 -10.68 -2.09
C PHE A 134 29.06 -10.63 -0.70
N ASN A 135 27.76 -10.88 -0.63
CA ASN A 135 27.01 -10.84 0.62
C ASN A 135 26.99 -12.21 1.29
N HIS A 136 28.05 -12.54 2.04
CA HIS A 136 28.21 -13.84 2.71
C HIS A 136 27.04 -14.14 3.66
N LEU A 137 26.57 -13.14 4.39
CA LEU A 137 25.43 -13.28 5.29
C LEU A 137 24.17 -13.72 4.54
N ALA A 138 23.78 -13.01 3.47
CA ALA A 138 22.58 -13.34 2.71
C ALA A 138 22.66 -14.73 2.08
N VAL A 139 23.83 -15.14 1.56
CA VAL A 139 24.03 -16.48 1.00
C VAL A 139 23.91 -17.55 2.07
N SER A 140 24.51 -17.32 3.25
CA SER A 140 24.46 -18.27 4.37
C SER A 140 23.05 -18.44 4.91
N LEU A 141 22.28 -17.36 5.03
CA LEU A 141 20.87 -17.39 5.44
C LEU A 141 20.04 -18.18 4.41
N HIS A 142 20.21 -17.86 3.12
CA HIS A 142 19.47 -18.53 2.04
C HIS A 142 19.74 -20.05 1.98
N LEU A 143 20.98 -20.48 2.18
CA LEU A 143 21.32 -21.92 2.23
C LEU A 143 20.62 -22.63 3.39
N LEU A 144 20.61 -22.03 4.57
CA LEU A 144 19.95 -22.59 5.75
C LEU A 144 18.42 -22.64 5.56
N GLU A 145 17.81 -21.59 5.03
CA GLU A 145 16.37 -21.55 4.72
C GLU A 145 15.99 -22.63 3.68
N GLU A 146 16.79 -22.81 2.63
CA GLU A 146 16.58 -23.85 1.62
C GLU A 146 16.61 -25.25 2.25
N TYR A 147 17.59 -25.48 3.12
CA TYR A 147 17.71 -26.72 3.89
C TYR A 147 16.50 -26.96 4.82
N PHE A 148 16.09 -25.98 5.62
CA PHE A 148 14.95 -26.16 6.53
C PHE A 148 13.63 -26.36 5.79
N THR A 149 13.49 -25.77 4.59
CA THR A 149 12.28 -25.89 3.79
C THR A 149 12.21 -27.22 3.05
N TYR A 150 13.34 -27.67 2.50
CA TYR A 150 13.33 -28.74 1.50
C TYR A 150 14.32 -29.88 1.73
N GLY A 151 15.08 -29.84 2.82
CA GLY A 151 16.08 -30.84 3.17
C GLY A 151 17.35 -30.78 2.30
N LEU A 152 18.20 -31.79 2.49
CA LEU A 152 19.51 -31.88 1.83
C LEU A 152 19.41 -32.08 0.32
N TYR A 153 20.54 -31.81 -0.34
CA TYR A 153 20.72 -32.20 -1.73
C TYR A 153 20.75 -33.72 -1.81
N THR A 154 19.90 -34.32 -2.62
CA THR A 154 19.90 -35.77 -2.84
C THR A 154 20.01 -36.07 -4.33
N ASN A 155 20.85 -37.04 -4.66
CA ASN A 155 20.85 -37.69 -5.96
C ASN A 155 20.43 -39.14 -5.76
N GLN A 156 19.60 -39.66 -6.66
CA GLN A 156 19.21 -41.06 -6.63
C GLN A 156 20.21 -41.88 -7.44
N HIS A 157 20.54 -43.06 -6.91
CA HIS A 157 21.27 -44.08 -7.65
C HIS A 157 20.39 -45.31 -7.80
N GLU A 158 20.55 -45.99 -8.93
CA GLU A 158 19.83 -47.21 -9.22
C GLU A 158 20.54 -48.39 -8.55
N ILE A 159 19.78 -49.18 -7.80
CA ILE A 159 20.25 -50.41 -7.18
C ILE A 159 19.43 -51.59 -7.67
N ILE A 160 20.05 -52.77 -7.62
CA ILE A 160 19.37 -54.03 -7.83
C ILE A 160 19.47 -54.79 -6.52
N GLU A 161 18.32 -55.17 -6.00
CA GLU A 161 18.18 -55.87 -4.72
C GLU A 161 17.35 -57.14 -4.90
N THR A 162 17.52 -58.10 -3.99
CA THR A 162 16.77 -59.37 -4.03
C THR A 162 15.51 -59.24 -3.19
N ASN A 163 14.35 -59.49 -3.80
CA ASN A 163 13.01 -59.38 -3.21
C ASN A 163 12.70 -58.00 -2.63
N GLY A 164 13.15 -56.93 -3.29
CA GLY A 164 12.75 -55.57 -2.94
C GLY A 164 11.34 -55.21 -3.41
N ASP A 165 10.91 -54.01 -3.07
CA ASP A 165 9.57 -53.49 -3.40
C ASP A 165 9.51 -52.83 -4.80
N GLY A 166 10.63 -52.82 -5.52
CA GLY A 166 10.79 -52.18 -6.83
C GLY A 166 10.29 -53.01 -8.02
N GLU A 167 10.55 -52.53 -9.23
CA GLU A 167 10.14 -53.24 -10.45
C GLU A 167 10.94 -54.55 -10.61
N ILE A 168 10.26 -55.66 -10.88
CA ILE A 168 10.93 -56.96 -11.08
C ILE A 168 11.65 -56.95 -12.43
N LEU A 169 12.97 -57.12 -12.39
CA LEU A 169 13.80 -57.34 -13.56
C LEU A 169 13.72 -58.81 -13.96
N TRP A 170 12.71 -59.18 -14.75
CA TRP A 170 12.46 -60.57 -15.14
C TRP A 170 13.65 -61.20 -15.87
N ASP A 171 14.31 -60.47 -16.77
CA ASP A 171 15.46 -61.00 -17.50
C ASP A 171 16.60 -61.40 -16.54
N LYS A 172 16.90 -60.57 -15.55
CA LYS A 172 17.90 -60.90 -14.52
C LYS A 172 17.42 -62.01 -13.60
N THR A 173 16.18 -61.95 -13.16
CA THR A 173 15.59 -62.97 -12.28
C THR A 173 15.66 -64.34 -12.94
N ILE A 174 15.28 -64.45 -14.21
CA ILE A 174 15.28 -65.72 -14.95
C ILE A 174 16.70 -66.25 -15.17
N ASN A 175 17.65 -65.37 -15.48
CA ASN A 175 19.01 -65.78 -15.87
C ASN A 175 19.97 -65.96 -14.67
N GLU A 176 19.77 -65.21 -13.59
CA GLU A 176 20.71 -65.11 -12.46
C GLU A 176 20.21 -65.85 -11.20
N THR A 177 18.96 -66.32 -11.17
CA THR A 177 18.37 -67.01 -10.00
C THR A 177 17.77 -68.38 -10.34
N TYR A 178 17.45 -69.17 -9.32
CA TYR A 178 16.92 -70.52 -9.49
C TYR A 178 15.39 -70.56 -9.46
N ALA A 179 14.79 -71.22 -10.45
CA ALA A 179 13.37 -71.51 -10.48
C ALA A 179 13.04 -72.82 -9.77
N LEU A 180 12.00 -72.81 -8.93
CA LEU A 180 11.37 -74.02 -8.41
C LEU A 180 10.31 -74.49 -9.41
N ILE A 181 10.41 -75.74 -9.90
CA ILE A 181 9.47 -76.28 -10.88
C ILE A 181 8.39 -77.08 -10.15
N GLN A 182 7.12 -76.70 -10.33
CA GLN A 182 5.97 -77.45 -9.84
C GLN A 182 4.88 -77.50 -10.92
N ASN A 183 4.41 -78.72 -11.26
CA ASN A 183 3.42 -78.96 -12.33
C ASN A 183 3.82 -78.32 -13.67
N ASP A 184 5.07 -78.52 -14.11
CA ASP A 184 5.65 -77.94 -15.34
C ASP A 184 5.59 -76.41 -15.41
N ARG A 185 5.54 -75.72 -14.25
CA ARG A 185 5.59 -74.26 -14.16
C ARG A 185 6.76 -73.80 -13.27
N PRO A 186 7.56 -72.82 -13.72
CA PRO A 186 8.63 -72.23 -12.92
C PRO A 186 8.09 -71.18 -11.93
N TYR A 187 8.56 -71.25 -10.69
CA TYR A 187 8.30 -70.27 -9.63
C TYR A 187 9.62 -69.70 -9.12
N TYR A 188 9.78 -68.38 -9.22
CA TYR A 188 10.95 -67.65 -8.74
C TYR A 188 10.66 -67.08 -7.35
N VAL A 189 11.46 -67.48 -6.36
CA VAL A 189 11.36 -67.02 -4.96
C VAL A 189 12.34 -65.90 -4.61
N GLU A 190 13.36 -65.71 -5.45
CA GLU A 190 14.39 -64.66 -5.32
C GLU A 190 14.28 -63.74 -6.54
N LEU A 191 13.37 -62.78 -6.46
CA LEU A 191 13.15 -61.81 -7.53
C LEU A 191 14.27 -60.75 -7.50
N GLN A 192 14.92 -60.50 -8.63
CA GLN A 192 15.83 -59.36 -8.76
C GLN A 192 14.99 -58.14 -9.08
N THR A 193 14.97 -57.16 -8.19
CA THR A 193 14.12 -55.95 -8.31
C THR A 193 14.99 -54.71 -8.46
N HIS A 194 14.57 -53.83 -9.36
CA HIS A 194 15.17 -52.51 -9.59
C HIS A 194 14.52 -51.48 -8.69
N ASN A 195 15.37 -50.75 -7.95
CA ASN A 195 14.92 -49.69 -7.08
C ASN A 195 15.82 -48.46 -7.22
N ARG A 196 15.31 -47.30 -6.80
CA ARG A 196 16.06 -46.05 -6.74
C ARG A 196 16.20 -45.64 -5.29
N MET A 197 17.44 -45.60 -4.81
CA MET A 197 17.75 -45.16 -3.46
C MET A 197 18.49 -43.83 -3.49
N ASP A 198 18.24 -43.00 -2.48
CA ASP A 198 19.02 -41.79 -2.28
C ASP A 198 20.47 -42.15 -1.99
N ASN A 199 21.39 -41.49 -2.69
CA ASN A 199 22.82 -41.68 -2.50
C ASN A 199 23.30 -40.81 -1.33
N ASP A 200 23.26 -41.35 -0.11
CA ASP A 200 23.75 -40.67 1.09
C ASP A 200 25.25 -40.32 1.00
N MET A 201 26.02 -41.08 0.20
CA MET A 201 27.45 -40.86 -0.02
C MET A 201 27.75 -39.92 -1.19
N ASP A 202 26.71 -39.30 -1.78
CA ASP A 202 26.87 -38.35 -2.88
C ASP A 202 27.77 -37.18 -2.47
N TYR A 203 28.70 -36.84 -3.36
CA TYR A 203 29.69 -35.79 -3.12
C TYR A 203 29.03 -34.43 -2.84
N PHE A 204 27.98 -34.07 -3.59
CA PHE A 204 27.32 -32.77 -3.48
C PHE A 204 26.41 -32.70 -2.26
N ARG A 205 25.80 -33.83 -1.88
CA ARG A 205 25.09 -33.95 -0.61
C ARG A 205 26.01 -33.66 0.58
N ARG A 206 27.14 -34.36 0.65
CA ARG A 206 28.12 -34.21 1.75
C ARG A 206 28.75 -32.81 1.76
N LEU A 207 29.01 -32.24 0.58
CA LEU A 207 29.49 -30.87 0.46
C LEU A 207 28.44 -29.87 0.97
N HIS A 208 27.17 -30.09 0.65
CA HIS A 208 26.06 -29.27 1.16
C HIS A 208 25.97 -29.36 2.70
N GLU A 209 26.02 -30.56 3.28
CA GLU A 209 26.05 -30.77 4.74
C GLU A 209 27.21 -30.01 5.42
N CYS A 210 28.41 -30.06 4.83
CA CYS A 210 29.60 -29.37 5.33
C CYS A 210 29.44 -27.84 5.31
N ILE A 211 28.93 -27.29 4.20
CA ILE A 211 28.70 -25.85 4.06
C ILE A 211 27.63 -25.37 5.04
N LEU A 212 26.50 -26.08 5.16
CA LEU A 212 25.45 -25.75 6.13
C LEU A 212 25.98 -25.73 7.57
N SER A 213 26.76 -26.75 7.96
CA SER A 213 27.37 -26.83 9.30
C SER A 213 28.34 -25.67 9.55
N THR A 214 29.03 -25.21 8.50
CA THR A 214 29.95 -24.06 8.58
C THR A 214 29.18 -22.75 8.72
N CYS A 215 28.20 -22.48 7.86
CA CYS A 215 27.30 -21.33 7.96
C CYS A 215 26.61 -21.26 9.33
N SER A 216 26.10 -22.39 9.82
CA SER A 216 25.42 -22.52 11.11
C SER A 216 26.35 -22.11 12.26
N ARG A 217 27.58 -22.65 12.32
CA ARG A 217 28.58 -22.29 13.33
C ARG A 217 29.00 -20.82 13.26
N GLU A 218 29.16 -20.26 12.06
CA GLU A 218 29.54 -18.85 11.89
C GLU A 218 28.44 -17.89 12.39
N LEU A 219 27.20 -18.09 11.94
CA LEU A 219 26.06 -17.26 12.35
C LEU A 219 25.75 -17.37 13.85
N LYS A 220 25.93 -18.57 14.43
CA LYS A 220 25.82 -18.80 15.88
C LYS A 220 26.86 -18.02 16.66
N ARG A 221 28.13 -18.05 16.23
CA ARG A 221 29.22 -17.26 16.85
C ARG A 221 28.96 -15.75 16.77
N MET A 222 28.34 -15.29 15.69
CA MET A 222 27.99 -13.88 15.48
C MET A 222 26.71 -13.44 16.23
N GLY A 223 25.99 -14.36 16.88
CA GLY A 223 24.72 -14.04 17.56
C GLY A 223 23.60 -13.64 16.61
N ILE A 224 23.63 -14.16 15.37
CA ILE A 224 22.65 -13.83 14.31
C ILE A 224 21.43 -14.76 14.36
N PHE A 225 21.57 -15.98 14.92
CA PHE A 225 20.48 -16.95 15.05
C PHE A 225 19.23 -16.37 15.66
N ASP A 226 19.39 -15.60 16.74
CA ASP A 226 18.26 -14.97 17.41
C ASP A 226 17.54 -14.01 16.45
N LEU A 227 18.24 -13.27 15.59
CA LEU A 227 17.63 -12.25 14.72
C LEU A 227 16.81 -12.84 13.56
N PHE A 228 17.12 -14.05 13.12
CA PHE A 228 16.47 -14.70 11.97
C PHE A 228 15.65 -15.94 12.36
N ASP A 229 15.49 -16.22 13.66
CA ASP A 229 14.76 -17.39 14.18
C ASP A 229 15.25 -18.72 13.58
N ILE A 230 16.55 -18.83 13.35
CA ILE A 230 17.17 -20.00 12.71
C ILE A 230 17.53 -21.05 13.77
N SER A 231 17.22 -22.31 13.46
CA SER A 231 17.62 -23.45 14.29
C SER A 231 19.06 -23.87 14.00
N ASP A 232 19.69 -24.49 15.00
CA ASP A 232 21.04 -25.04 14.82
C ASP A 232 21.04 -26.19 13.79
N ALA A 233 22.06 -26.22 12.93
CA ALA A 233 22.21 -27.17 11.82
C ALA A 233 23.66 -27.66 11.72
N GLU A 234 24.21 -28.14 12.84
CA GLU A 234 25.50 -28.84 12.89
C GLU A 234 25.33 -30.30 12.44
N LEU A 235 25.41 -30.55 11.13
CA LEU A 235 25.19 -31.87 10.52
C LEU A 235 26.46 -32.73 10.45
N THR A 236 27.63 -32.10 10.38
CA THR A 236 28.92 -32.77 10.22
C THR A 236 30.08 -31.93 10.79
N ASP A 237 31.15 -32.62 11.19
CA ASP A 237 32.42 -32.01 11.62
C ASP A 237 33.43 -31.87 10.46
N THR A 238 33.13 -32.42 9.28
CA THR A 238 34.00 -32.31 8.10
C THR A 238 34.20 -30.87 7.67
N VAL A 239 35.40 -30.55 7.17
CA VAL A 239 35.75 -29.21 6.66
C VAL A 239 35.71 -29.18 5.14
N VAL A 240 35.56 -27.98 4.55
CA VAL A 240 35.40 -27.83 3.09
C VAL A 240 36.65 -28.33 2.36
N GLU A 241 37.81 -28.20 2.98
CA GLU A 241 39.11 -28.66 2.47
C GLU A 241 39.18 -30.19 2.30
N ASP A 242 38.34 -30.96 3.00
CA ASP A 242 38.27 -32.43 2.85
C ASP A 242 37.70 -32.85 1.48
N PHE A 243 37.05 -31.92 0.75
CA PHE A 243 36.42 -32.16 -0.55
C PHE A 243 37.33 -31.83 -1.75
N GLY A 244 38.53 -31.31 -1.50
CA GLY A 244 39.53 -30.91 -2.49
C GLY A 244 39.88 -29.42 -2.43
N ASP A 245 40.75 -28.96 -3.33
CA ASP A 245 41.04 -27.54 -3.46
C ASP A 245 39.86 -26.75 -4.06
N LYS A 246 39.91 -25.43 -3.93
CA LYS A 246 38.83 -24.53 -4.37
C LYS A 246 38.47 -24.74 -5.85
N ASP A 247 39.46 -24.80 -6.73
CA ASP A 247 39.24 -24.94 -8.17
C ASP A 247 38.62 -26.29 -8.52
N TYR A 248 39.04 -27.35 -7.84
CA TYR A 248 38.47 -28.69 -7.99
C TYR A 248 37.01 -28.73 -7.55
N ILE A 249 36.66 -28.15 -6.39
CA ILE A 249 35.27 -28.14 -5.93
C ILE A 249 34.39 -27.34 -6.90
N LEU A 250 34.85 -26.16 -7.35
CA LEU A 250 34.14 -25.33 -8.31
C LEU A 250 33.92 -26.06 -9.65
N TYR A 251 34.94 -26.76 -10.15
CA TYR A 251 34.85 -27.58 -11.36
C TYR A 251 33.80 -28.70 -11.22
N ARG A 252 33.81 -29.42 -10.09
CA ARG A 252 32.83 -30.48 -9.80
C ARG A 252 31.41 -29.94 -9.76
N LEU A 253 31.19 -28.81 -9.10
CA LEU A 253 29.88 -28.14 -9.04
C LEU A 253 29.39 -27.71 -10.43
N GLN A 254 30.26 -27.12 -11.26
CA GLN A 254 29.90 -26.73 -12.63
C GLN A 254 29.48 -27.92 -13.48
N ASN A 255 30.14 -29.08 -13.33
CA ASN A 255 29.77 -30.28 -14.06
C ASN A 255 28.40 -30.82 -13.60
N GLU A 256 28.13 -30.83 -12.29
CA GLU A 256 26.83 -31.25 -11.77
C GLU A 256 25.70 -30.32 -12.22
N ILE A 257 25.91 -29.01 -12.20
CA ILE A 257 24.93 -28.02 -12.68
C ILE A 257 24.53 -28.29 -14.13
N LYS A 258 25.46 -28.73 -14.99
CA LYS A 258 25.19 -29.02 -16.41
C LYS A 258 24.34 -30.27 -16.63
N VAL A 259 24.47 -31.27 -15.77
CA VAL A 259 23.74 -32.55 -15.89
C VAL A 259 22.44 -32.58 -15.09
N GLN A 260 22.24 -31.61 -14.20
CA GLN A 260 21.04 -31.50 -13.38
C GLN A 260 19.94 -30.71 -14.12
N TYR A 261 18.74 -31.27 -14.27
CA TYR A 261 17.61 -30.61 -14.96
C TYR A 261 16.56 -30.04 -14.00
N VAL A 262 16.61 -30.42 -12.71
CA VAL A 262 15.69 -29.92 -11.70
C VAL A 262 16.09 -28.49 -11.30
N THR A 263 15.23 -27.51 -11.57
CA THR A 263 15.49 -26.08 -11.34
C THR A 263 15.93 -25.77 -9.91
N ARG A 264 15.27 -26.35 -8.91
CA ARG A 264 15.65 -26.19 -7.49
C ARG A 264 17.09 -26.63 -7.25
N LYS A 265 17.44 -27.84 -7.70
CA LYS A 265 18.78 -28.42 -7.54
C LYS A 265 19.84 -27.59 -8.28
N GLN A 266 19.53 -27.12 -9.49
CA GLN A 266 20.42 -26.19 -10.20
C GLN A 266 20.65 -24.89 -9.42
N ASN A 267 19.60 -24.31 -8.84
CA ASN A 267 19.72 -23.08 -8.07
C ASN A 267 20.56 -23.29 -6.80
N LEU A 268 20.31 -24.36 -6.05
CA LEU A 268 21.12 -24.71 -4.88
C LEU A 268 22.60 -24.89 -5.25
N LEU A 269 22.90 -25.68 -6.29
CA LEU A 269 24.28 -25.88 -6.74
C LEU A 269 24.96 -24.57 -7.18
N LYS A 270 24.23 -23.64 -7.82
CA LYS A 270 24.72 -22.30 -8.15
C LYS A 270 24.97 -21.44 -6.89
N THR A 271 24.13 -21.57 -5.87
CA THR A 271 24.34 -20.90 -4.58
C THR A 271 25.59 -21.45 -3.89
N LEU A 272 25.75 -22.78 -3.82
CA LEU A 272 26.96 -23.42 -3.28
C LEU A 272 28.21 -23.01 -4.06
N TYR A 273 28.13 -22.96 -5.39
CA TYR A 273 29.22 -22.46 -6.23
C TYR A 273 29.59 -21.02 -5.88
N THR A 274 28.59 -20.14 -5.77
CA THR A 274 28.81 -18.73 -5.42
C THR A 274 29.41 -18.57 -4.03
N TYR A 275 28.97 -19.39 -3.07
CA TYR A 275 29.55 -19.44 -1.73
C TYR A 275 31.04 -19.77 -1.78
N ILE A 276 31.43 -20.88 -2.40
CA ILE A 276 32.83 -21.33 -2.45
C ILE A 276 33.70 -20.39 -3.29
N ALA A 277 33.17 -19.89 -4.41
CA ALA A 277 33.90 -18.99 -5.31
C ALA A 277 34.32 -17.69 -4.61
N ASN A 278 33.48 -17.19 -3.71
CA ASN A 278 33.75 -15.95 -2.95
C ASN A 278 34.20 -16.21 -1.50
N HIS A 279 34.26 -17.48 -1.09
CA HIS A 279 34.85 -17.86 0.18
C HIS A 279 36.36 -17.59 0.16
N LYS A 280 36.78 -16.72 1.08
CA LYS A 280 38.16 -16.32 1.45
C LYS A 280 39.25 -16.65 0.43
N THR A 281 39.64 -15.66 -0.37
CA THR A 281 40.86 -15.71 -1.19
C THR A 281 42.01 -14.85 -0.67
N ASN A 282 41.77 -13.80 0.15
CA ASN A 282 42.83 -12.96 0.70
C ASN A 282 42.51 -12.45 2.11
N GLU A 283 43.49 -12.44 3.02
CA GLU A 283 43.39 -11.87 4.39
C GLU A 283 43.21 -10.34 4.40
N ASN A 284 43.41 -9.66 3.27
CA ASN A 284 43.31 -8.21 3.13
C ASN A 284 41.95 -7.71 2.61
N ASP A 285 41.04 -8.61 2.22
CA ASP A 285 39.71 -8.21 1.75
C ASP A 285 38.78 -7.96 2.94
N VAL A 286 38.30 -6.71 3.05
CA VAL A 286 37.34 -6.30 4.08
C VAL A 286 36.04 -7.08 3.89
N SER A 287 35.78 -8.04 4.79
CA SER A 287 34.55 -8.84 4.78
C SER A 287 33.37 -8.04 5.32
N LEU A 288 32.68 -7.35 4.42
CA LEU A 288 31.42 -6.66 4.71
C LEU A 288 30.25 -7.51 4.20
N SER A 289 29.34 -7.88 5.10
CA SER A 289 28.05 -8.48 4.75
C SER A 289 26.92 -7.66 5.33
N LEU A 290 25.85 -7.50 4.56
CA LEU A 290 24.79 -6.53 4.82
C LEU A 290 23.45 -7.24 4.64
N TYR A 291 22.52 -7.03 5.55
CA TYR A 291 21.14 -7.44 5.35
C TYR A 291 20.23 -6.31 5.82
N GLY A 292 19.67 -5.55 4.89
CA GLY A 292 18.88 -4.38 5.23
C GLY A 292 18.72 -3.40 4.07
N THR A 293 18.34 -2.17 4.38
CA THR A 293 18.12 -1.12 3.38
C THR A 293 18.45 0.27 3.92
N ASN A 294 18.87 1.18 3.04
CA ASN A 294 18.98 2.61 3.32
C ASN A 294 17.66 3.37 3.03
N SER A 295 16.69 2.71 2.39
CA SER A 295 15.42 3.32 1.95
C SER A 295 14.23 2.67 2.65
N PHE A 296 14.29 2.61 3.99
CA PHE A 296 13.23 1.99 4.80
C PHE A 296 11.88 2.72 4.66
N ASN A 297 11.89 4.01 4.26
CA ASN A 297 10.69 4.75 3.92
C ASN A 297 9.86 4.06 2.81
N LEU A 298 10.51 3.51 1.78
CA LEU A 298 9.82 2.84 0.67
C LEU A 298 9.14 1.54 1.13
N ILE A 299 9.75 0.86 2.10
CA ILE A 299 9.15 -0.32 2.72
C ILE A 299 7.92 0.08 3.53
N TRP A 300 8.00 1.20 4.28
CA TRP A 300 6.85 1.73 5.01
C TRP A 300 5.70 2.15 4.07
N GLU A 301 6.01 2.78 2.94
CA GLU A 301 5.05 3.12 1.90
C GLU A 301 4.32 1.88 1.35
N GLU A 302 5.08 0.84 0.99
CA GLU A 302 4.50 -0.42 0.49
C GLU A 302 3.67 -1.14 1.57
N VAL A 303 4.13 -1.17 2.83
CA VAL A 303 3.38 -1.75 3.95
C VAL A 303 2.03 -1.05 4.11
N CYS A 304 2.00 0.29 4.08
CA CYS A 304 0.76 1.05 4.15
C CYS A 304 -0.14 0.77 2.94
N ALA A 305 0.42 0.78 1.73
CA ALA A 305 -0.32 0.55 0.50
C ALA A 305 -0.99 -0.84 0.45
N ASP A 306 -0.27 -1.89 0.86
CA ASP A 306 -0.79 -3.27 0.89
C ASP A 306 -1.87 -3.42 1.96
N ASN A 307 -1.60 -2.95 3.19
CA ASN A 307 -2.52 -3.08 4.33
C ASN A 307 -3.84 -2.35 4.10
N PHE A 308 -3.81 -1.13 3.57
CA PHE A 308 -5.02 -0.33 3.31
C PHE A 308 -5.69 -0.65 1.97
N GLY A 309 -5.18 -1.62 1.21
CA GLY A 309 -5.78 -2.07 -0.05
C GLY A 309 -5.79 -0.98 -1.12
N SER A 310 -4.63 -0.38 -1.39
CA SER A 310 -4.49 0.71 -2.36
C SER A 310 -5.06 0.36 -3.73
N ILE A 311 -5.94 1.21 -4.26
CA ILE A 311 -6.53 1.12 -5.61
C ILE A 311 -5.76 1.96 -6.64
N LEU A 312 -4.66 2.61 -6.25
CA LEU A 312 -3.92 3.54 -7.10
C LEU A 312 -3.46 2.92 -8.43
N TYR A 313 -2.97 1.69 -8.39
CA TYR A 313 -2.49 0.96 -9.56
C TYR A 313 -3.54 0.00 -10.16
N GLU A 314 -4.77 0.01 -9.64
CA GLU A 314 -5.88 -0.75 -10.18
C GLU A 314 -6.50 -0.04 -11.38
N THR A 315 -7.02 -0.82 -12.33
CA THR A 315 -7.75 -0.26 -13.47
C THR A 315 -9.12 0.25 -13.05
N LEU A 316 -9.62 1.30 -13.71
CA LEU A 316 -10.95 1.83 -13.41
C LEU A 316 -12.06 0.75 -13.53
N GLU A 317 -11.92 -0.15 -14.50
CA GLU A 317 -12.80 -1.31 -14.64
C GLU A 317 -12.78 -2.23 -13.41
N ASN A 318 -11.59 -2.54 -12.88
CA ASN A 318 -11.48 -3.38 -11.69
C ASN A 318 -12.03 -2.68 -10.45
N ILE A 319 -11.78 -1.38 -10.30
CA ILE A 319 -12.30 -0.56 -9.19
C ILE A 319 -13.84 -0.59 -9.20
N GLU A 320 -14.46 -0.45 -10.37
CA GLU A 320 -15.92 -0.60 -10.52
C GLU A 320 -16.41 -2.00 -10.16
N LYS A 321 -15.75 -3.07 -10.68
CA LYS A 321 -16.12 -4.47 -10.39
C LYS A 321 -15.98 -4.85 -8.92
N LYS A 322 -14.99 -4.30 -8.22
CA LYS A 322 -14.75 -4.53 -6.79
C LYS A 322 -15.65 -3.68 -5.89
N HIS A 323 -16.59 -2.91 -6.46
CA HIS A 323 -17.51 -2.04 -5.72
C HIS A 323 -16.82 -0.99 -4.83
N TYR A 324 -15.70 -0.45 -5.30
CA TYR A 324 -14.95 0.62 -4.63
C TYR A 324 -15.38 2.03 -5.07
N LEU A 325 -16.59 2.18 -5.60
CA LEU A 325 -17.12 3.46 -6.06
C LEU A 325 -18.53 3.67 -5.49
N PRO A 326 -18.92 4.91 -5.15
CA PRO A 326 -20.29 5.22 -4.73
C PRO A 326 -21.33 4.97 -5.82
N MET A 327 -20.91 4.98 -7.10
CA MET A 327 -21.76 4.67 -8.24
C MET A 327 -20.96 4.06 -9.39
N PRO A 328 -21.61 3.40 -10.37
CA PRO A 328 -20.95 2.97 -11.60
C PRO A 328 -20.24 4.14 -12.29
N LEU A 329 -19.14 3.86 -12.97
CA LEU A 329 -18.29 4.89 -13.60
C LEU A 329 -19.15 5.84 -14.45
N VAL A 330 -18.94 7.15 -14.34
CA VAL A 330 -19.61 8.10 -15.25
C VAL A 330 -19.08 7.98 -16.68
N ASP A 331 -19.88 8.43 -17.66
CA ASP A 331 -19.65 8.16 -19.09
C ASP A 331 -18.27 8.60 -19.60
N VAL A 332 -17.74 9.72 -19.08
CA VAL A 332 -16.39 10.21 -19.40
C VAL A 332 -15.32 9.14 -19.11
N TYR A 333 -15.45 8.44 -17.98
CA TYR A 333 -14.51 7.40 -17.55
C TYR A 333 -14.88 5.98 -18.04
N LYS A 334 -16.12 5.77 -18.52
CA LYS A 334 -16.55 4.51 -19.15
C LYS A 334 -16.00 4.29 -20.55
N SER A 335 -15.55 5.36 -21.22
CA SER A 335 -14.98 5.22 -22.56
C SER A 335 -13.81 4.24 -22.56
N ASN A 336 -13.65 3.48 -23.66
CA ASN A 336 -12.57 2.48 -23.80
C ASN A 336 -11.17 3.09 -23.57
N LYS A 337 -11.02 4.41 -23.77
CA LYS A 337 -9.79 5.18 -23.50
C LYS A 337 -9.42 5.22 -22.02
N PHE A 338 -10.39 5.28 -21.11
CA PHE A 338 -10.16 5.45 -19.67
C PHE A 338 -10.43 4.17 -18.87
N LYS A 339 -11.39 3.35 -19.29
CA LYS A 339 -11.81 2.15 -18.55
C LYS A 339 -10.65 1.17 -18.24
N LYS A 340 -9.70 1.02 -19.18
CA LYS A 340 -8.52 0.16 -19.03
C LYS A 340 -7.31 0.85 -18.37
N LYS A 341 -7.39 2.15 -18.10
CA LYS A 341 -6.31 2.88 -17.43
C LYS A 341 -6.33 2.60 -15.93
N LYS A 342 -5.13 2.61 -15.34
CA LYS A 342 -4.94 2.64 -13.89
C LYS A 342 -5.41 3.98 -13.32
N LEU A 343 -5.84 4.01 -12.06
CA LEU A 343 -6.27 5.24 -11.39
C LEU A 343 -5.17 6.33 -11.38
N ILE A 344 -3.90 5.95 -11.19
CA ILE A 344 -2.76 6.87 -11.27
C ILE A 344 -2.66 7.59 -12.63
N ASN A 345 -3.09 6.94 -13.72
CA ASN A 345 -3.01 7.49 -15.08
C ASN A 345 -4.16 8.47 -15.41
N ILE A 346 -4.98 8.82 -14.42
CA ILE A 346 -5.95 9.93 -14.51
C ILE A 346 -5.26 11.26 -14.18
N ILE A 347 -4.19 11.24 -13.40
CA ILE A 347 -3.41 12.44 -13.12
C ILE A 347 -2.71 12.88 -14.41
N ASP A 348 -2.88 14.15 -14.76
CA ASP A 348 -2.25 14.71 -15.95
C ASP A 348 -0.72 14.71 -15.84
N SER A 349 -0.04 14.45 -16.95
CA SER A 349 1.41 14.58 -17.06
C SER A 349 1.76 15.96 -17.65
N PRO A 350 2.90 16.56 -17.26
CA PRO A 350 3.30 17.86 -17.80
C PRO A 350 3.52 17.78 -19.32
N VAL A 351 3.11 18.83 -20.05
CA VAL A 351 3.26 18.92 -21.50
C VAL A 351 4.23 20.05 -21.83
N TRP A 352 5.30 19.72 -22.56
CA TRP A 352 6.33 20.69 -22.94
C TRP A 352 6.08 21.26 -24.34
N TYR A 353 6.29 22.57 -24.47
CA TYR A 353 6.14 23.29 -25.73
C TYR A 353 7.46 24.01 -26.04
N LYS A 354 8.05 23.74 -27.22
CA LYS A 354 9.25 24.45 -27.66
C LYS A 354 8.94 25.62 -28.58
N ASN A 355 8.04 25.48 -29.56
CA ASN A 355 7.62 26.54 -30.50
C ASN A 355 6.29 26.20 -31.27
N THR A 356 5.40 25.37 -30.70
CA THR A 356 4.30 24.64 -31.38
C THR A 356 4.77 23.67 -32.47
N PRO A 357 4.40 22.36 -32.45
CA PRO A 357 3.42 21.67 -31.59
C PRO A 357 3.99 21.17 -30.24
N ALA A 358 3.14 20.49 -29.45
CA ALA A 358 3.51 19.82 -28.19
C ALA A 358 4.58 18.74 -28.43
N VAL A 359 5.55 18.65 -27.52
CA VAL A 359 6.56 17.60 -27.51
C VAL A 359 6.08 16.51 -26.57
N TYR A 360 5.87 15.31 -27.12
CA TYR A 360 5.52 14.12 -26.35
C TYR A 360 6.79 13.29 -26.16
N ASP A 361 7.12 13.00 -24.90
CA ASP A 361 8.18 12.08 -24.52
C ASP A 361 7.54 11.01 -23.62
N ASP A 362 7.79 9.74 -23.96
CA ASP A 362 7.24 8.59 -23.25
C ASP A 362 7.80 8.44 -21.83
N LYS A 363 8.83 9.24 -21.46
CA LYS A 363 9.49 9.23 -20.14
C LYS A 363 9.03 10.35 -19.20
N ILE A 364 7.94 11.06 -19.52
CA ILE A 364 7.45 12.14 -18.66
C ILE A 364 6.71 11.56 -17.44
N ASP A 365 7.26 11.80 -16.25
CA ASP A 365 6.63 11.46 -14.98
C ASP A 365 5.49 12.43 -14.62
N THR A 366 4.57 11.96 -13.78
CA THR A 366 3.50 12.75 -13.14
C THR A 366 3.60 12.68 -11.62
N LEU A 367 2.69 13.36 -10.92
CA LEU A 367 2.51 13.21 -9.47
C LEU A 367 2.15 11.76 -9.14
N LYS A 368 2.86 11.17 -8.16
CA LYS A 368 2.66 9.79 -7.72
C LYS A 368 2.34 9.81 -6.22
N PRO A 369 1.06 9.69 -5.83
CA PRO A 369 0.70 9.44 -4.43
C PRO A 369 1.22 8.06 -3.98
N ASP A 370 1.40 7.85 -2.68
CA ASP A 370 1.82 6.54 -2.16
C ASP A 370 0.66 5.54 -2.19
N LEU A 371 -0.51 5.94 -1.68
CA LEU A 371 -1.71 5.13 -1.77
C LEU A 371 -3.01 5.94 -1.88
N ILE A 372 -3.98 5.32 -2.55
CA ILE A 372 -5.36 5.79 -2.64
C ILE A 372 -6.26 4.64 -2.22
N CYS A 373 -7.20 4.88 -1.33
CA CYS A 373 -8.19 3.88 -0.93
C CYS A 373 -9.61 4.41 -1.09
N SER A 374 -10.56 3.50 -1.22
CA SER A 374 -11.97 3.85 -1.19
C SER A 374 -12.77 2.84 -0.38
N TYR A 375 -13.66 3.35 0.47
CA TYR A 375 -14.44 2.55 1.40
C TYR A 375 -15.77 3.25 1.73
N PRO A 376 -16.81 2.49 2.10
CA PRO A 376 -18.08 3.05 2.57
C PRO A 376 -17.89 3.74 3.93
N CYS A 377 -18.52 4.91 4.09
CA CYS A 377 -18.46 5.73 5.30
C CYS A 377 -19.63 5.48 6.26
N ASN A 378 -20.73 4.96 5.74
CA ASN A 378 -21.97 4.78 6.49
C ASN A 378 -22.86 3.72 5.82
N ASP A 379 -23.90 3.32 6.55
CA ASP A 379 -24.90 2.35 6.08
C ASP A 379 -25.79 2.90 4.94
N HIS A 380 -25.70 4.20 4.65
CA HIS A 380 -26.44 4.86 3.57
C HIS A 380 -25.76 4.74 2.20
N GLY A 381 -24.58 4.12 2.13
CA GLY A 381 -23.84 3.90 0.89
C GLY A 381 -23.03 5.11 0.43
N ASP A 382 -22.73 6.06 1.32
CA ASP A 382 -21.76 7.11 1.02
C ASP A 382 -20.33 6.54 1.05
N TYR A 383 -19.47 7.02 0.16
CA TYR A 383 -18.08 6.56 0.04
C TYR A 383 -17.09 7.67 0.35
N CYS A 384 -15.97 7.29 0.98
CA CYS A 384 -14.77 8.11 1.11
C CYS A 384 -13.81 7.84 -0.04
N PHE A 385 -13.14 8.90 -0.47
CA PHE A 385 -11.91 8.86 -1.23
C PHE A 385 -10.73 9.21 -0.31
N GLY A 386 -9.97 8.20 0.11
CA GLY A 386 -8.80 8.37 0.96
C GLY A 386 -7.54 8.60 0.14
N ILE A 387 -6.85 9.71 0.40
CA ILE A 387 -5.57 10.08 -0.19
C ILE A 387 -4.54 10.07 0.93
N TYR A 388 -3.78 8.99 1.02
CA TYR A 388 -2.83 8.80 2.10
C TYR A 388 -1.41 8.75 1.56
N ASP A 389 -0.53 9.38 2.31
CA ASP A 389 0.89 9.47 1.98
C ASP A 389 1.66 9.00 3.22
N ALA A 390 2.44 7.95 3.02
CA ALA A 390 3.09 7.20 4.08
C ALA A 390 4.42 7.88 4.37
N LYS A 391 4.47 8.58 5.50
CA LYS A 391 5.59 9.43 5.85
C LYS A 391 6.43 8.84 6.96
N TYR A 392 7.67 8.50 6.62
CA TYR A 392 8.65 7.98 7.56
C TYR A 392 9.32 9.08 8.41
N TYR A 393 8.50 9.93 9.05
CA TYR A 393 8.93 11.04 9.90
C TYR A 393 8.63 10.79 11.37
N ARG A 394 9.53 11.25 12.24
CA ARG A 394 9.33 11.27 13.69
C ARG A 394 8.79 12.63 14.14
N ILE A 395 7.59 12.96 13.65
CA ILE A 395 6.87 14.18 14.03
C ILE A 395 6.60 14.13 15.53
N ASP A 396 6.94 15.21 16.25
CA ASP A 396 6.73 15.39 17.69
C ASP A 396 6.27 16.82 18.01
N PHE A 397 5.40 16.96 19.01
CA PHE A 397 4.90 18.25 19.52
C PHE A 397 5.43 18.47 20.93
N LYS A 398 6.34 19.43 21.09
CA LYS A 398 6.99 19.73 22.37
C LYS A 398 6.43 21.00 22.98
N GLU A 399 5.93 20.91 24.21
CA GLU A 399 5.51 22.07 24.97
C GLU A 399 6.72 22.90 25.41
N GLN A 400 6.62 24.22 25.24
CA GLN A 400 7.61 25.22 25.63
C GLN A 400 6.90 26.38 26.33
N LYS A 401 7.67 27.23 27.02
CA LYS A 401 7.11 28.40 27.74
C LYS A 401 6.29 29.35 26.86
N SER A 402 6.55 29.37 25.54
CA SER A 402 5.87 30.21 24.56
C SER A 402 4.79 29.47 23.75
N GLY A 403 4.38 28.26 24.15
CA GLY A 403 3.41 27.43 23.44
C GLY A 403 4.03 26.13 22.93
N TRP A 404 3.54 25.60 21.81
CA TRP A 404 3.99 24.33 21.26
C TRP A 404 5.00 24.53 20.11
N LYS A 405 6.04 23.70 20.08
CA LYS A 405 6.98 23.59 18.97
C LYS A 405 6.87 22.22 18.33
N VAL A 406 6.64 22.18 17.02
CA VAL A 406 6.72 20.95 16.24
C VAL A 406 8.19 20.65 15.88
N THR A 407 8.57 19.38 15.91
CA THR A 407 9.89 18.87 15.48
C THR A 407 9.72 17.63 14.61
N GLY A 408 10.64 17.40 13.66
CA GLY A 408 10.59 16.22 12.79
C GLY A 408 9.42 16.22 11.80
N GLN A 409 8.83 17.39 11.51
CA GLN A 409 7.73 17.56 10.56
C GLN A 409 8.19 17.41 9.10
N PRO A 410 7.29 17.01 8.19
CA PRO A 410 7.55 17.01 6.75
C PRO A 410 7.93 18.41 6.24
N GLY A 411 8.67 18.45 5.14
CA GLY A 411 8.99 19.70 4.46
C GLY A 411 7.76 20.35 3.82
N VAL A 412 7.85 21.64 3.49
CA VAL A 412 6.78 22.35 2.75
C VAL A 412 6.49 21.68 1.39
N GLY A 413 7.49 21.04 0.79
CA GLY A 413 7.35 20.27 -0.45
C GLY A 413 6.36 19.12 -0.29
N ASP A 414 6.45 18.34 0.79
CA ASP A 414 5.55 17.22 1.06
C ASP A 414 4.13 17.68 1.35
N VAL A 415 3.99 18.73 2.18
CA VAL A 415 2.69 19.35 2.46
C VAL A 415 2.04 19.83 1.16
N THR A 416 2.80 20.49 0.29
CA THR A 416 2.31 20.99 -1.00
C THR A 416 1.91 19.85 -1.93
N LYS A 417 2.77 18.83 -2.09
CA LYS A 417 2.47 17.65 -2.92
C LYS A 417 1.18 16.98 -2.49
N GLN A 418 0.96 16.87 -1.18
CA GLN A 418 -0.23 16.22 -0.64
C GLN A 418 -1.53 16.97 -0.98
N TYR A 419 -1.52 18.31 -0.93
CA TYR A 419 -2.64 19.10 -1.44
C TYR A 419 -2.82 18.96 -2.96
N LEU A 420 -1.72 18.88 -3.72
CA LEU A 420 -1.77 18.70 -5.17
C LEU A 420 -2.34 17.34 -5.58
N TYR A 421 -2.11 16.27 -4.81
CA TYR A 421 -2.74 14.97 -5.05
C TYR A 421 -4.27 15.06 -4.96
N GLN A 422 -4.80 15.72 -3.93
CA GLN A 422 -6.24 15.97 -3.84
C GLN A 422 -6.74 16.80 -5.03
N LEU A 423 -6.04 17.89 -5.35
CA LEU A 423 -6.42 18.74 -6.48
C LEU A 423 -6.45 17.98 -7.81
N ALA A 424 -5.50 17.07 -8.03
CA ALA A 424 -5.42 16.23 -9.22
C ALA A 424 -6.61 15.27 -9.35
N TYR A 425 -7.12 14.74 -8.23
CA TYR A 425 -8.27 13.83 -8.24
C TYR A 425 -9.62 14.53 -8.13
N GLU A 426 -9.66 15.83 -7.85
CA GLU A 426 -10.90 16.58 -7.57
C GLU A 426 -12.00 16.39 -8.64
N ASP A 427 -11.62 16.39 -9.92
CA ASP A 427 -12.57 16.18 -11.02
C ASP A 427 -13.18 14.77 -10.98
N PHE A 428 -12.35 13.75 -10.72
CA PHE A 428 -12.79 12.37 -10.56
C PHE A 428 -13.66 12.21 -9.31
N ILE A 429 -13.22 12.74 -8.17
CA ILE A 429 -13.94 12.72 -6.89
C ILE A 429 -15.34 13.31 -7.05
N THR A 430 -15.42 14.52 -7.62
CA THR A 430 -16.68 15.24 -7.84
C THR A 430 -17.60 14.50 -8.81
N LYS A 431 -17.07 14.03 -9.94
CA LYS A 431 -17.87 13.38 -10.99
C LYS A 431 -18.41 12.02 -10.55
N GLN A 432 -17.62 11.24 -9.81
CA GLN A 432 -18.04 9.94 -9.29
C GLN A 432 -18.93 10.06 -8.05
N GLY A 433 -19.08 11.25 -7.47
CA GLY A 433 -19.98 11.49 -6.34
C GLY A 433 -19.46 10.96 -5.01
N PHE A 434 -18.13 10.98 -4.82
CA PHE A 434 -17.56 10.75 -3.50
C PHE A 434 -18.06 11.80 -2.53
N HIS A 435 -18.54 11.33 -1.38
CA HIS A 435 -19.13 12.22 -0.38
C HIS A 435 -18.05 12.91 0.45
N TYR A 436 -16.96 12.19 0.69
CA TYR A 436 -15.91 12.62 1.59
C TYR A 436 -14.53 12.37 0.99
N VAL A 437 -13.59 13.28 1.29
CA VAL A 437 -12.17 13.10 0.98
C VAL A 437 -11.42 13.09 2.30
N GLN A 438 -10.63 12.05 2.52
CA GLN A 438 -9.73 11.98 3.65
C GLN A 438 -8.31 12.20 3.17
N ASN A 439 -7.66 13.26 3.64
CA ASN A 439 -6.28 13.57 3.29
C ASN A 439 -5.37 13.35 4.51
N MET A 440 -4.40 12.42 4.44
CA MET A 440 -3.58 12.06 5.62
C MET A 440 -2.11 11.78 5.33
N PHE A 441 -1.28 12.10 6.31
CA PHE A 441 0.03 11.50 6.50
C PHE A 441 -0.06 10.31 7.47
N LEU A 442 0.47 9.16 7.04
CA LEU A 442 0.57 7.94 7.84
C LEU A 442 2.02 7.76 8.32
N CYS A 443 2.27 8.03 9.60
CA CYS A 443 3.61 7.92 10.18
C CYS A 443 3.71 6.71 11.11
N PRO A 444 4.83 5.98 11.13
CA PRO A 444 5.01 4.85 12.04
C PRO A 444 5.29 5.33 13.47
N GLN A 445 4.80 4.57 14.45
CA GLN A 445 5.09 4.73 15.87
C GLN A 445 4.94 3.38 16.60
N GLU A 446 5.47 3.28 17.81
CA GLU A 446 5.27 2.09 18.65
C GLU A 446 3.80 1.95 19.09
N GLU A 447 3.20 3.06 19.52
CA GLU A 447 1.79 3.13 19.90
C GLU A 447 1.01 3.96 18.88
N ALA A 448 -0.17 3.46 18.48
CA ALA A 448 -1.04 4.15 17.54
C ALA A 448 -1.67 5.40 18.17
N ASP A 449 -1.72 6.49 17.39
CA ASP A 449 -2.47 7.70 17.72
C ASP A 449 -3.10 8.27 16.45
N LYS A 450 -4.41 8.06 16.31
CA LYS A 450 -5.19 8.54 15.19
C LYS A 450 -5.63 10.00 15.29
N ASN A 451 -5.53 10.63 16.46
CA ASN A 451 -5.91 12.04 16.64
C ASN A 451 -4.67 12.89 16.90
N TYR A 452 -3.53 12.52 16.30
CA TYR A 452 -2.23 13.12 16.59
C TYR A 452 -2.15 14.61 16.24
N GLY A 453 -2.74 15.02 15.11
CA GLY A 453 -2.81 16.41 14.71
C GLY A 453 -3.18 16.61 13.24
N TYR A 454 -3.04 17.83 12.75
CA TYR A 454 -3.20 18.15 11.33
C TYR A 454 -2.28 19.31 10.94
N VAL A 455 -1.96 19.40 9.65
CA VAL A 455 -1.30 20.56 9.05
C VAL A 455 -2.24 21.24 8.08
N GLU A 456 -2.26 22.57 8.13
CA GLU A 456 -3.05 23.43 7.24
C GLU A 456 -2.10 24.36 6.48
N LEU A 457 -2.29 24.44 5.17
CA LEU A 457 -1.73 25.52 4.36
C LEU A 457 -2.87 26.32 3.72
N LYS A 458 -3.28 27.40 4.40
CA LYS A 458 -4.47 28.21 4.07
C LYS A 458 -4.61 28.58 2.59
N MET A 459 -3.52 28.93 1.92
CA MET A 459 -3.55 29.29 0.50
C MET A 459 -4.00 28.14 -0.42
N LEU A 460 -3.63 26.90 -0.09
CA LEU A 460 -4.04 25.71 -0.85
C LEU A 460 -5.40 25.19 -0.38
N HIS A 461 -5.75 25.45 0.88
CA HIS A 461 -7.08 25.18 1.40
C HIS A 461 -8.17 25.87 0.57
N THR A 462 -7.92 27.06 0.00
CA THR A 462 -8.90 27.85 -0.77
C THR A 462 -8.49 28.14 -2.22
N ILE A 463 -7.95 27.16 -2.94
CA ILE A 463 -7.45 27.38 -4.30
C ILE A 463 -8.55 27.24 -5.37
N GLY A 464 -8.67 28.24 -6.26
CA GLY A 464 -9.54 28.16 -7.45
C GLY A 464 -11.03 27.94 -7.18
N GLY A 465 -11.55 28.45 -6.04
CA GLY A 465 -12.93 28.24 -5.62
C GLY A 465 -13.22 26.85 -5.05
N LYS A 466 -12.18 26.05 -4.78
CA LYS A 466 -12.27 24.73 -4.16
C LYS A 466 -11.78 24.80 -2.72
N THR A 467 -12.38 23.97 -1.86
CA THR A 467 -11.95 23.81 -0.47
C THR A 467 -11.28 22.45 -0.30
N LEU A 468 -9.95 22.42 -0.35
CA LEU A 468 -9.18 21.17 -0.18
C LEU A 468 -9.13 20.80 1.31
N GLN A 469 -9.04 19.51 1.65
CA GLN A 469 -9.08 19.08 3.05
C GLN A 469 -7.73 19.35 3.73
N ASN A 470 -7.76 19.67 5.02
CA ASN A 470 -6.53 19.70 5.82
C ASN A 470 -5.89 18.31 5.86
N ILE A 471 -4.57 18.28 5.97
CA ILE A 471 -3.83 17.02 5.99
C ILE A 471 -3.76 16.56 7.44
N ALA A 472 -4.51 15.51 7.78
CA ALA A 472 -4.42 14.90 9.09
C ALA A 472 -3.09 14.15 9.24
N VAL A 473 -2.54 14.12 10.44
CA VAL A 473 -1.38 13.31 10.78
C VAL A 473 -1.88 12.17 11.66
N VAL A 474 -1.62 10.93 11.24
CA VAL A 474 -1.99 9.71 11.95
C VAL A 474 -0.73 8.92 12.26
N LYS A 475 -0.56 8.55 13.52
CA LYS A 475 0.47 7.62 13.98
C LYS A 475 -0.09 6.20 13.94
N LEU A 476 0.46 5.35 13.09
CA LEU A 476 0.10 3.95 13.01
C LEU A 476 1.04 3.12 13.90
N CYS A 477 0.49 2.11 14.60
CA CYS A 477 1.31 1.13 15.29
C CYS A 477 2.09 0.32 14.24
N ALA A 478 3.41 0.52 14.17
CA ALA A 478 4.25 -0.15 13.18
C ALA A 478 4.20 -1.68 13.35
N GLU A 479 4.16 -2.16 14.60
CA GLU A 479 4.11 -3.59 14.90
C GLU A 479 2.86 -4.27 14.35
N GLU A 480 1.71 -3.62 14.50
CA GLU A 480 0.43 -4.05 13.96
C GLU A 480 0.43 -4.03 12.43
N MET A 481 0.95 -2.93 11.83
CA MET A 481 1.04 -2.83 10.37
C MET A 481 1.93 -3.92 9.78
N TYR A 482 3.02 -4.29 10.46
CA TYR A 482 3.86 -5.40 10.04
C TYR A 482 3.16 -6.75 10.15
N ASP A 483 2.27 -6.97 11.13
CA ASP A 483 1.49 -8.22 11.21
C ASP A 483 0.51 -8.38 10.04
N TYR A 484 -0.20 -7.30 9.69
CA TYR A 484 -1.05 -7.29 8.49
C TYR A 484 -0.24 -7.58 7.23
N TYR A 485 0.87 -6.87 7.06
CA TYR A 485 1.73 -7.02 5.90
C TYR A 485 2.29 -8.44 5.82
N LEU A 486 2.94 -8.95 6.87
CA LEU A 486 3.54 -10.30 6.86
C LEU A 486 2.49 -11.40 6.65
N SER A 487 1.28 -11.26 7.19
CA SER A 487 0.19 -12.22 6.99
C SER A 487 -0.51 -12.12 5.63
N GLY A 488 -0.24 -11.06 4.85
CA GLY A 488 -0.92 -10.80 3.58
C GLY A 488 -2.40 -10.45 3.75
N LYS A 489 -2.78 -9.93 4.92
CA LYS A 489 -4.16 -9.51 5.23
C LYS A 489 -4.28 -8.00 5.07
N GLN A 490 -5.43 -7.57 4.55
CA GLN A 490 -5.78 -6.16 4.46
C GLN A 490 -6.66 -5.75 5.65
N ILE A 491 -6.58 -4.48 6.00
CA ILE A 491 -7.44 -3.84 7.00
C ILE A 491 -8.88 -3.86 6.47
N THR A 492 -9.79 -4.43 7.25
CA THR A 492 -11.20 -4.57 6.87
C THR A 492 -12.00 -3.31 7.17
N ASN A 493 -11.70 -2.64 8.29
CA ASN A 493 -12.37 -1.42 8.71
C ASN A 493 -11.38 -0.25 8.77
N ILE A 494 -11.22 0.44 7.64
CA ILE A 494 -10.31 1.59 7.51
C ILE A 494 -10.72 2.72 8.48
N VAL A 495 -12.01 2.83 8.82
CA VAL A 495 -12.56 3.88 9.69
C VAL A 495 -11.93 3.88 11.08
N ASP A 496 -11.44 2.72 11.56
CA ASP A 496 -10.83 2.60 12.88
C ASP A 496 -9.51 3.39 13.01
N TYR A 497 -8.84 3.65 11.89
CA TYR A 497 -7.56 4.37 11.82
C TYR A 497 -7.70 5.86 11.46
N ILE A 498 -8.93 6.35 11.27
CA ILE A 498 -9.21 7.73 10.86
C ILE A 498 -9.46 8.62 12.09
N PRO A 499 -8.95 9.87 12.12
CA PRO A 499 -9.23 10.82 13.19
C PRO A 499 -10.74 11.10 13.37
N GLN A 500 -11.20 11.25 14.62
CA GLN A 500 -12.61 11.55 14.91
C GLN A 500 -13.04 12.94 14.44
N ALA A 501 -12.12 13.91 14.35
CA ALA A 501 -12.42 15.25 13.82
C ALA A 501 -12.80 15.22 12.34
N ALA A 502 -12.13 14.36 11.56
CA ALA A 502 -12.53 14.04 10.20
C ALA A 502 -13.91 13.37 10.14
N GLN A 503 -14.23 12.52 11.13
CA GLN A 503 -15.55 11.91 11.31
C GLN A 503 -16.67 12.90 11.71
N LYS A 504 -16.34 14.09 12.20
CA LYS A 504 -17.33 15.15 12.50
C LYS A 504 -17.62 16.05 11.30
N SER A 505 -16.65 16.36 10.44
CA SER A 505 -16.95 17.06 9.17
C SER A 505 -17.81 16.21 8.23
N LEU A 506 -17.79 14.89 8.44
CA LEU A 506 -18.70 13.85 7.91
C LEU A 506 -20.20 14.10 8.21
N ALA A 507 -20.53 14.90 9.24
CA ALA A 507 -21.91 15.31 9.54
C ALA A 507 -22.27 16.70 8.95
N GLU A 508 -21.28 17.58 8.79
CA GLU A 508 -21.48 19.00 8.48
C GLU A 508 -21.36 19.35 6.98
N GLN A 509 -20.61 18.58 6.18
CA GLN A 509 -20.50 18.79 4.73
C GLN A 509 -21.65 18.12 3.94
N ASN A 510 -22.88 18.44 4.30
CA ASN A 510 -24.07 17.93 3.62
C ASN A 510 -24.75 19.01 2.76
N PHE A 511 -25.26 18.57 1.60
CA PHE A 511 -26.15 19.28 0.67
C PHE A 511 -25.53 20.01 -0.55
N ALA A 512 -24.60 20.95 -0.40
CA ALA A 512 -24.13 21.78 -1.53
C ALA A 512 -23.48 20.96 -2.68
N GLY A 513 -22.66 19.95 -2.33
CA GLY A 513 -22.06 19.03 -3.30
C GLY A 513 -23.08 18.11 -3.97
N ARG A 514 -24.11 17.66 -3.24
CA ARG A 514 -25.24 16.89 -3.80
C ARG A 514 -26.05 17.74 -4.78
N MET A 515 -26.30 19.02 -4.49
CA MET A 515 -27.00 19.97 -5.37
C MET A 515 -26.20 20.33 -6.64
N MET A 516 -24.88 20.50 -6.53
CA MET A 516 -24.01 20.76 -7.70
C MET A 516 -23.89 19.52 -8.61
N ALA A 517 -23.78 18.32 -8.03
CA ALA A 517 -23.73 17.07 -8.79
C ALA A 517 -25.06 16.80 -9.53
N TYR A 518 -26.20 17.12 -8.92
CA TYR A 518 -27.52 17.04 -9.56
C TYR A 518 -27.71 18.11 -10.66
N SER A 519 -27.30 19.36 -10.43
CA SER A 519 -27.38 20.43 -11.45
C SER A 519 -26.54 20.15 -12.70
N ARG A 520 -25.37 19.48 -12.56
CA ARG A 520 -24.57 19.03 -13.72
C ARG A 520 -25.22 17.87 -14.47
N ARG A 521 -25.94 16.98 -13.79
CA ARG A 521 -26.66 15.86 -14.44
C ARG A 521 -27.81 16.35 -15.31
N ILE A 522 -28.64 17.28 -14.82
CA ILE A 522 -29.80 17.83 -15.56
C ILE A 522 -29.37 18.60 -16.81
N ARG A 523 -28.27 19.38 -16.77
CA ARG A 523 -27.78 20.07 -17.99
C ARG A 523 -27.33 19.12 -19.09
N ASN A 524 -26.69 18.01 -18.73
CA ASN A 524 -26.19 17.04 -19.72
C ASN A 524 -27.30 16.09 -20.21
N SER A 525 -28.22 15.65 -19.34
CA SER A 525 -29.35 14.80 -19.74
C SER A 525 -30.42 15.56 -20.53
N SER A 526 -30.73 16.81 -20.19
CA SER A 526 -31.66 17.63 -20.98
C SER A 526 -31.12 17.97 -22.37
N TYR A 527 -29.82 18.24 -22.51
CA TYR A 527 -29.23 18.53 -23.83
C TYR A 527 -29.20 17.30 -24.75
N GLU A 528 -28.90 16.12 -24.21
CA GLU A 528 -28.96 14.85 -24.94
C GLU A 528 -30.40 14.42 -25.26
N ALA A 529 -31.34 14.63 -24.33
CA ALA A 529 -32.75 14.33 -24.53
C ALA A 529 -33.40 15.26 -25.56
N GLU A 530 -33.11 16.57 -25.55
CA GLU A 530 -33.56 17.51 -26.59
C GLU A 530 -32.98 17.16 -27.97
N LYS A 531 -31.74 16.68 -28.02
CA LYS A 531 -31.09 16.26 -29.27
C LYS A 531 -31.70 14.95 -29.81
N LYS A 532 -32.10 14.01 -28.93
CA LYS A 532 -32.79 12.76 -29.30
C LYS A 532 -34.27 12.98 -29.66
N LEU A 533 -34.96 13.90 -28.98
CA LEU A 533 -36.34 14.30 -29.31
C LEU A 533 -36.43 14.98 -30.69
N LYS A 534 -35.42 15.76 -31.09
CA LYS A 534 -35.34 16.32 -32.45
C LYS A 534 -35.01 15.30 -33.54
N MET A 535 -34.64 14.06 -33.18
CA MET A 535 -34.26 12.99 -34.12
C MET A 535 -35.26 11.81 -34.16
N GLY A 536 -36.41 11.92 -33.46
CA GLY A 536 -37.36 10.81 -33.28
C GLY A 536 -38.62 10.84 -34.14
N ALA A 537 -38.62 11.49 -35.30
CA ALA A 537 -39.74 11.44 -36.25
C ALA A 537 -39.55 10.32 -37.29
N ASP A 538 -39.37 9.07 -36.86
CA ASP A 538 -39.60 7.90 -37.73
C ASP A 538 -39.72 6.58 -36.93
N LYS A 539 -40.96 6.06 -36.91
CA LYS A 539 -41.42 4.65 -36.78
C LYS A 539 -40.83 3.72 -35.70
N GLY A 540 -41.73 3.33 -34.76
CA GLY A 540 -42.12 1.92 -34.60
C GLY A 540 -41.78 1.20 -33.27
N LYS A 541 -42.83 0.77 -32.56
CA LYS A 541 -42.93 -0.18 -31.42
C LYS A 541 -42.16 0.18 -30.14
N ILE A 542 -42.90 0.75 -29.18
CA ILE A 542 -42.47 0.92 -27.79
C ILE A 542 -42.70 -0.40 -27.04
N ILE A 543 -41.61 -1.06 -26.65
CA ILE A 543 -41.59 -2.03 -25.55
C ILE A 543 -41.05 -1.23 -24.35
N TYR A 544 -41.86 -1.02 -23.32
CA TYR A 544 -41.47 -0.34 -22.07
C TYR A 544 -40.72 -1.31 -21.12
N PRO A 545 -39.54 -0.93 -20.61
CA PRO A 545 -39.13 -1.38 -19.27
C PRO A 545 -38.34 -0.36 -18.42
N ASN A 546 -38.84 -0.11 -17.20
CA ASN A 546 -38.16 0.06 -15.90
C ASN A 546 -37.08 1.14 -15.63
N GLN A 547 -36.70 2.00 -16.58
CA GLN A 547 -35.75 3.10 -16.32
C GLN A 547 -36.37 4.49 -16.09
N LEU A 548 -37.70 4.63 -16.16
CA LEU A 548 -38.43 5.88 -15.92
C LEU A 548 -38.36 6.41 -14.45
N LYS A 549 -37.68 5.71 -13.54
CA LYS A 549 -37.79 5.90 -12.07
C LYS A 549 -36.61 6.62 -11.39
N LYS A 550 -35.72 7.33 -12.11
CA LYS A 550 -34.52 7.95 -11.51
C LYS A 550 -34.46 9.49 -11.43
N GLU A 551 -35.48 10.23 -11.88
CA GLU A 551 -35.42 11.71 -11.94
C GLU A 551 -36.60 12.48 -11.29
N ILE A 552 -37.63 11.80 -10.76
CA ILE A 552 -38.82 12.47 -10.19
C ILE A 552 -38.45 13.43 -9.04
N GLY A 553 -37.64 12.99 -8.07
CA GLY A 553 -37.29 13.81 -6.91
C GLY A 553 -36.62 15.15 -7.27
N ALA A 554 -35.78 15.19 -8.30
CA ALA A 554 -35.10 16.42 -8.72
C ALA A 554 -36.05 17.39 -9.44
N LYS A 555 -36.94 16.87 -10.30
CA LYS A 555 -37.98 17.70 -10.94
C LYS A 555 -38.98 18.23 -9.91
N LEU A 556 -39.35 17.42 -8.92
CA LEU A 556 -40.18 17.87 -7.80
C LEU A 556 -39.52 19.04 -7.06
N ILE A 557 -38.21 19.00 -6.82
CA ILE A 557 -37.50 20.10 -6.16
C ILE A 557 -37.42 21.33 -7.08
N TYR A 558 -36.86 21.20 -8.28
CA TYR A 558 -36.50 22.36 -9.10
C TYR A 558 -37.66 22.96 -9.91
N ASP A 559 -38.61 22.13 -10.34
CA ASP A 559 -39.68 22.54 -11.24
C ASP A 559 -40.99 22.78 -10.48
N ALA A 560 -41.17 22.17 -9.29
CA ALA A 560 -42.39 22.33 -8.48
C ALA A 560 -42.17 23.07 -7.16
N ILE A 561 -41.36 22.52 -6.24
CA ILE A 561 -41.29 23.01 -4.86
C ILE A 561 -40.48 24.33 -4.78
N CYS A 562 -39.29 24.41 -5.37
CA CYS A 562 -38.45 25.62 -5.32
C CYS A 562 -39.08 26.86 -5.98
N PRO A 563 -39.75 26.79 -7.15
CA PRO A 563 -40.44 27.93 -7.73
C PRO A 563 -41.57 28.45 -6.83
N VAL A 564 -42.39 27.53 -6.30
CA VAL A 564 -43.48 27.88 -5.38
C VAL A 564 -42.92 28.43 -4.07
N ALA A 565 -41.82 27.87 -3.56
CA ALA A 565 -41.15 28.35 -2.35
C ALA A 565 -40.54 29.76 -2.55
N ALA A 566 -39.92 30.04 -3.69
CA ALA A 566 -39.35 31.35 -4.01
C ALA A 566 -40.44 32.44 -4.11
N GLU A 567 -41.64 32.09 -4.57
CA GLU A 567 -42.80 32.99 -4.55
C GLU A 567 -43.45 33.13 -3.16
N THR A 568 -43.39 32.07 -2.35
CA THR A 568 -44.07 32.02 -1.04
C THR A 568 -43.23 32.66 0.08
N TYR A 569 -41.90 32.56 -0.01
CA TYR A 569 -40.98 33.07 1.00
C TYR A 569 -40.22 34.30 0.51
N TYR A 570 -40.51 35.45 1.11
CA TYR A 570 -39.78 36.69 0.84
C TYR A 570 -38.28 36.51 1.12
N GLY A 571 -37.43 36.89 0.15
CA GLY A 571 -35.97 36.78 0.26
C GLY A 571 -35.39 35.38 0.05
N PHE A 572 -36.20 34.36 -0.22
CA PHE A 572 -35.70 33.01 -0.48
C PHE A 572 -35.29 32.84 -1.95
N ALA A 573 -33.98 32.72 -2.21
CA ALA A 573 -33.41 32.45 -3.53
C ALA A 573 -32.76 31.06 -3.57
N PRO A 574 -33.47 30.02 -4.04
CA PRO A 574 -32.94 28.65 -4.10
C PRO A 574 -32.01 28.39 -5.30
N TYR A 575 -31.81 29.40 -6.17
CA TYR A 575 -30.97 29.35 -7.35
C TYR A 575 -29.89 30.44 -7.26
N GLU A 576 -28.63 30.12 -7.57
CA GLU A 576 -27.53 31.11 -7.53
C GLU A 576 -27.80 32.32 -8.43
N GLY A 577 -27.53 33.53 -7.92
CA GLY A 577 -27.42 34.74 -8.76
C GLY A 577 -27.82 36.09 -8.14
N ASN A 578 -28.44 36.16 -6.95
CA ASN A 578 -28.92 37.44 -6.40
C ASN A 578 -28.83 37.51 -4.86
N TYR A 579 -27.63 37.49 -4.29
CA TYR A 579 -27.39 37.68 -2.84
C TYR A 579 -26.85 39.07 -2.50
N GLY A 580 -27.22 40.10 -3.27
CA GLY A 580 -26.66 41.44 -3.12
C GLY A 580 -27.05 42.21 -1.85
N SER A 581 -27.97 41.71 -1.02
CA SER A 581 -28.52 42.47 0.11
C SER A 581 -29.14 41.68 1.27
N MET A 582 -28.76 40.41 1.50
CA MET A 582 -29.36 39.59 2.59
C MET A 582 -28.55 39.64 3.89
N VAL A 583 -29.24 39.68 5.04
CA VAL A 583 -28.65 39.70 6.39
C VAL A 583 -28.39 38.28 6.90
N ALA A 584 -27.43 38.07 7.82
CA ALA A 584 -26.99 36.74 8.26
C ALA A 584 -28.09 35.83 8.84
N GLU A 585 -29.13 36.39 9.49
CA GLU A 585 -30.30 35.64 9.97
C GLU A 585 -31.16 35.07 8.82
N GLU A 586 -31.21 35.74 7.67
CA GLU A 586 -31.98 35.32 6.49
C GLU A 586 -31.29 34.20 5.71
N GLN A 587 -29.94 34.12 5.77
CA GLN A 587 -29.17 33.02 5.20
C GLN A 587 -29.37 31.72 6.00
N GLY A 588 -29.33 31.77 7.35
CA GLY A 588 -29.59 30.61 8.20
C GLY A 588 -30.98 29.99 7.99
N ASN A 589 -31.99 30.83 7.79
CA ASN A 589 -33.37 30.41 7.52
C ASN A 589 -33.52 29.75 6.13
N SER A 590 -32.74 30.20 5.14
CA SER A 590 -32.74 29.63 3.79
C SER A 590 -32.18 28.20 3.74
N TYR A 591 -31.16 27.87 4.54
CA TYR A 591 -30.62 26.51 4.62
C TYR A 591 -31.63 25.52 5.21
N SER A 592 -32.33 25.91 6.29
CA SER A 592 -33.36 25.07 6.93
C SER A 592 -34.53 24.78 5.97
N LYS A 593 -34.98 25.80 5.22
CA LYS A 593 -36.00 25.66 4.17
C LYS A 593 -35.57 24.72 3.05
N CYS A 594 -34.34 24.85 2.54
CA CYS A 594 -33.81 23.96 1.49
C CYS A 594 -33.73 22.50 1.93
N SER A 595 -33.33 22.23 3.18
CA SER A 595 -33.31 20.88 3.73
C SER A 595 -34.71 20.27 3.80
N GLN A 596 -35.68 21.02 4.33
CA GLN A 596 -37.06 20.55 4.43
C GLN A 596 -37.72 20.36 3.05
N ILE A 597 -37.37 21.18 2.05
CA ILE A 597 -37.82 21.01 0.65
C ILE A 597 -37.36 19.66 0.09
N ALA A 598 -36.10 19.28 0.36
CA ALA A 598 -35.57 18.00 -0.11
C ALA A 598 -36.28 16.82 0.58
N ASP A 599 -36.50 16.91 1.90
CA ASP A 599 -37.25 15.88 2.63
C ASP A 599 -38.68 15.74 2.10
N ALA A 600 -39.34 16.88 1.80
CA ALA A 600 -40.70 16.88 1.25
C ALA A 600 -40.73 16.22 -0.14
N ALA A 601 -39.75 16.48 -1.00
CA ALA A 601 -39.65 15.87 -2.32
C ALA A 601 -39.47 14.35 -2.25
N ILE A 602 -38.65 13.85 -1.32
CA ILE A 602 -38.45 12.42 -1.09
C ILE A 602 -39.75 11.77 -0.61
N ASP A 603 -40.47 12.43 0.30
CA ASP A 603 -41.74 11.92 0.81
C ASP A 603 -42.82 11.92 -0.27
N ILE A 604 -42.92 12.96 -1.10
CA ILE A 604 -43.83 13.00 -2.25
C ILE A 604 -43.50 11.86 -3.21
N GLU A 605 -42.23 11.68 -3.58
CA GLU A 605 -41.82 10.63 -4.51
C GLU A 605 -42.18 9.23 -3.98
N LYS A 606 -41.97 8.97 -2.68
CA LYS A 606 -42.36 7.71 -2.04
C LYS A 606 -43.87 7.49 -2.06
N GLN A 607 -44.65 8.51 -1.73
CA GLN A 607 -46.12 8.39 -1.63
C GLN A 607 -46.78 8.30 -3.01
N VAL A 608 -46.30 9.05 -4.00
CA VAL A 608 -46.78 8.97 -5.39
C VAL A 608 -46.52 7.58 -5.99
N LYS A 609 -45.41 6.91 -5.63
CA LYS A 609 -45.13 5.54 -6.06
C LYS A 609 -46.09 4.49 -5.47
N LEU A 610 -46.87 4.84 -4.45
CA LEU A 610 -47.82 3.95 -3.78
C LEU A 610 -49.27 4.17 -4.26
N LEU A 611 -49.54 5.21 -5.04
CA LEU A 611 -50.83 5.45 -5.66
C LEU A 611 -51.00 4.55 -6.90
N ASP A 612 -52.24 4.14 -7.19
CA ASP A 612 -52.56 3.40 -8.41
C ASP A 612 -52.76 4.34 -9.62
N ASP A 613 -52.85 3.77 -10.83
CA ASP A 613 -52.91 4.53 -12.08
C ASP A 613 -54.14 5.46 -12.19
N VAL A 614 -55.16 5.27 -11.36
CA VAL A 614 -56.36 6.12 -11.31
C VAL A 614 -56.17 7.23 -10.27
N ASP A 615 -55.65 6.90 -9.10
CA ASP A 615 -55.38 7.78 -7.97
C ASP A 615 -54.30 8.83 -8.27
N ILE A 616 -53.32 8.51 -9.12
CA ILE A 616 -52.22 9.40 -9.50
C ILE A 616 -52.71 10.66 -10.25
N PHE A 617 -53.89 10.61 -10.88
CA PHE A 617 -54.50 11.73 -11.61
C PHE A 617 -55.66 12.39 -10.86
N ASP A 618 -55.98 11.96 -9.64
CA ASP A 618 -56.98 12.59 -8.78
C ASP A 618 -56.38 13.75 -7.97
N ILE A 619 -56.93 14.95 -8.19
CA ILE A 619 -56.52 16.18 -7.49
C ILE A 619 -56.56 16.05 -5.97
N GLU A 620 -57.64 15.48 -5.42
CA GLU A 620 -57.83 15.44 -3.96
C GLU A 620 -56.86 14.44 -3.34
N ARG A 621 -56.56 13.36 -4.08
CA ARG A 621 -55.60 12.35 -3.65
C ARG A 621 -54.16 12.87 -3.65
N VAL A 622 -53.78 13.62 -4.68
CA VAL A 622 -52.46 14.27 -4.75
C VAL A 622 -52.34 15.36 -3.68
N LYS A 623 -53.39 16.13 -3.41
CA LYS A 623 -53.43 17.11 -2.30
C LYS A 623 -53.21 16.47 -0.94
N ASP A 624 -53.81 15.31 -0.69
CA ASP A 624 -53.58 14.54 0.54
C ASP A 624 -52.14 14.04 0.68
N VAL A 625 -51.54 13.59 -0.42
CA VAL A 625 -50.11 13.24 -0.45
C VAL A 625 -49.26 14.44 -0.09
N LEU A 626 -49.52 15.61 -0.69
CA LEU A 626 -48.76 16.82 -0.41
C LEU A 626 -48.88 17.25 1.05
N LYS A 627 -50.08 17.23 1.64
CA LYS A 627 -50.24 17.55 3.07
C LYS A 627 -49.38 16.65 3.95
N LYS A 628 -49.44 15.33 3.74
CA LYS A 628 -48.64 14.35 4.50
C LYS A 628 -47.15 14.54 4.29
N SER A 629 -46.71 14.81 3.07
CA SER A 629 -45.30 15.00 2.76
C SER A 629 -44.71 16.28 3.36
N PHE A 630 -45.52 17.25 3.78
CA PHE A 630 -45.09 18.48 4.45
C PHE A 630 -45.35 18.47 5.97
N GLU A 631 -45.96 17.42 6.52
CA GLU A 631 -46.14 17.26 7.97
C GLU A 631 -44.78 17.19 8.68
N GLY A 632 -44.66 17.88 9.82
CA GLY A 632 -43.41 17.97 10.60
C GLY A 632 -42.36 18.95 10.06
N LYS A 633 -42.62 19.61 8.91
CA LYS A 633 -41.68 20.52 8.26
C LYS A 633 -42.06 21.99 8.48
N ALA A 634 -41.73 22.49 9.67
CA ALA A 634 -42.22 23.77 10.19
C ALA A 634 -41.87 24.99 9.32
N GLU A 635 -40.70 25.00 8.67
CA GLU A 635 -40.22 26.14 7.87
C GLU A 635 -40.89 26.24 6.51
N ILE A 636 -41.44 25.12 6.01
CA ILE A 636 -42.10 25.04 4.71
C ILE A 636 -43.61 24.76 4.80
N ARG A 637 -44.18 24.78 6.01
CA ARG A 637 -45.57 24.39 6.28
C ARG A 637 -46.60 25.19 5.49
N CYS A 638 -46.37 26.49 5.27
CA CYS A 638 -47.30 27.33 4.52
C CYS A 638 -47.36 27.02 3.02
N MET A 639 -46.48 26.16 2.49
CA MET A 639 -46.57 25.70 1.09
C MET A 639 -47.78 24.80 0.81
N VAL A 640 -48.33 24.17 1.84
CA VAL A 640 -49.53 23.31 1.73
C VAL A 640 -50.81 24.01 2.22
N GLU A 641 -50.81 25.35 2.18
CA GLU A 641 -51.96 26.18 2.53
C GLU A 641 -52.34 27.12 1.36
N GLY A 642 -53.63 27.38 1.18
CA GLY A 642 -54.14 28.35 0.22
C GLY A 642 -53.64 28.18 -1.23
N ASN A 643 -53.31 29.30 -1.88
CA ASN A 643 -52.94 29.35 -3.29
C ASN A 643 -51.61 28.62 -3.62
N SER A 644 -50.70 28.51 -2.65
CA SER A 644 -49.43 27.78 -2.84
C SER A 644 -49.66 26.27 -2.98
N MET A 645 -50.63 25.73 -2.23
CA MET A 645 -51.01 24.31 -2.34
C MET A 645 -51.61 23.98 -3.70
N ASP A 646 -52.50 24.84 -4.22
CA ASP A 646 -53.15 24.63 -5.51
C ASP A 646 -52.13 24.71 -6.66
N LYS A 647 -51.20 25.67 -6.61
CA LYS A 647 -50.08 25.76 -7.56
C LYS A 647 -49.17 24.54 -7.50
N LEU A 648 -48.77 24.12 -6.31
CA LEU A 648 -47.89 22.97 -6.12
C LEU A 648 -48.55 21.69 -6.63
N CYS A 649 -49.83 21.48 -6.32
CA CYS A 649 -50.60 20.34 -6.80
C CYS A 649 -50.70 20.33 -8.33
N LYS A 650 -50.97 21.50 -8.95
CA LYS A 650 -51.06 21.62 -10.40
C LYS A 650 -49.74 21.25 -11.08
N ILE A 651 -48.63 21.83 -10.64
CA ILE A 651 -47.30 21.58 -11.24
C ILE A 651 -46.90 20.11 -11.06
N ILE A 652 -47.16 19.54 -9.88
CA ILE A 652 -46.83 18.13 -9.62
C ILE A 652 -47.66 17.18 -10.46
N MET A 653 -48.96 17.44 -10.65
CA MET A 653 -49.79 16.64 -11.56
C MET A 653 -49.39 16.79 -13.02
N GLU A 654 -48.97 17.98 -13.46
CA GLU A 654 -48.40 18.19 -14.80
C GLU A 654 -47.10 17.39 -14.96
N LEU A 655 -46.19 17.45 -13.99
CA LEU A 655 -44.96 16.66 -13.97
C LEU A 655 -45.24 15.15 -13.97
N ILE A 656 -46.24 14.71 -13.22
CA ILE A 656 -46.68 13.31 -13.20
C ILE A 656 -47.26 12.93 -14.57
N ARG A 657 -48.14 13.74 -15.16
CA ARG A 657 -48.70 13.49 -16.52
C ARG A 657 -47.61 13.39 -17.57
N ASP A 658 -46.65 14.30 -17.58
CA ASP A 658 -45.52 14.29 -18.53
C ASP A 658 -44.60 13.08 -18.37
N ILE A 659 -44.67 12.37 -17.24
CA ILE A 659 -43.89 11.17 -16.97
C ILE A 659 -44.69 9.89 -17.30
N TYR A 660 -46.02 9.92 -17.19
CA TYR A 660 -46.89 8.75 -17.36
C TYR A 660 -47.61 8.67 -18.73
N LEU A 661 -47.78 9.80 -19.43
CA LEU A 661 -48.32 9.90 -20.80
C LEU A 661 -47.19 10.09 -21.81
#